data_AF-A0A959PWY4-F1
#
_entry.id   AF-A0A959PWY4-F1
#
_cell.length_a   1.000
_cell.length_b   1.000
_cell.length_c   1.000
_cell.angle_alpha   90.00
_cell.angle_beta   90.00
_cell.angle_gamma   90.00
#
_symmetry.space_group_name_H-M   'P 1'
#
loop_
_entity.id
_entity.type
_entity.pdbx_description
1 polymer ?
#
loop_
_entity_poly.entity_id
_entity_poly.type
_entity_poly.pdbx_seq_one_letter_code
_entity_poly.pdbx_strand_id
1 'polypeptide(L)'
;MKYNWLILLCLLTGSRFASGKVLSVAIAQRDTILEGKIWGAAGPYELIKGKIFFGTDPLIPQNREITDIEYAPVNESGLVLSSADIEILKPVDSNKSTVALVEVSNRGGKFTPSYFLDGSGGALNAEIARNYGDGLLLEEGVTIIWIGWQFDVPEQEDLLNFNTPAIQYPEGTPIIGQVRSDWTLDAPTHNLGLGHRTQIGYPVYDPKSDLHVLTQRTGRNTERKVVPRAKWDFGRWQDGKVSPDDRTIYSKEGFQPGMIYELVYYSAQPVVVGLGLSAIRDVISYAKYDANSVCPVQYGLAAGVSQTGRFLRQFLYQGFNIDEQGRKAYDGMMIITAGGGRGSFNHRFAQPSRDAHRYSAFFYPTDLFPFTGKMQIDPVNMRRDGILTHMPEALQPRIISVNTGYEYWGRSASLIHTDPSARRDIMPLENERIYHIASGQHFVNSFPPETADKDYYIGNPLEFRPNYRALFVALLHWVRDNQLPPDSSYPLIREGELVAPEKVDYPSIPSFIPAVKPQEPYRMDYGPEWQKGIIANQPPVVGEPFPVLVPQVDTNGNELGGIRNVELEVPLATYIPYSLRENMAGGNGEIADFRGTLIPFPVSEQPNDARPAIKTLYPDKNEYLDQVRLYLEKLQEKDFILPRDIHRVLERSRDYWNWINPYPPSQKAPVKMVSFNIRYDNPGDGESRWDARKELVVEVLDSIAPDFFGMQEALRHQCKDVERGTRGYRWIGVGRDDGEDAGEFSPIFYERKLWKVLDWGTFWLSDTPDVPSVGWDAALERIVTWGKFEEKKSGKIIFVFNTHFDHRGVQARIHSAKLISRKIKDIAGNYPFLLSGDFNVNPGSETYLTLTQPQPEMTIYDTKILSAKSPSGPQGTFSGFLVSENLPRDQIDYIFCS
;
A
#
# COMPACT_ATOMS: atom_id res chain seq x y z
N MET A 1 -26.53 6.27 28.63
CA MET A 1 -27.35 7.25 27.88
C MET A 1 -28.23 6.46 26.93
N LYS A 2 -29.55 6.71 26.96
CA LYS A 2 -30.56 5.97 26.20
C LYS A 2 -30.55 6.43 24.74
N TYR A 3 -30.24 5.53 23.80
CA TYR A 3 -30.44 5.78 22.37
C TYR A 3 -31.81 5.22 21.95
N ASN A 4 -32.69 6.13 21.53
CA ASN A 4 -34.01 5.82 20.98
C ASN A 4 -33.84 5.28 19.56
N TRP A 5 -34.31 4.07 19.31
CA TRP A 5 -34.53 3.53 17.96
C TRP A 5 -35.83 4.11 17.41
N LEU A 6 -35.75 4.85 16.31
CA LEU A 6 -36.92 5.30 15.55
C LEU A 6 -37.40 4.15 14.65
N ILE A 7 -38.61 3.67 14.94
CA ILE A 7 -39.33 2.63 14.21
C ILE A 7 -39.90 3.26 12.93
N LEU A 8 -39.52 2.75 11.76
CA LEU A 8 -40.22 3.02 10.50
C LEU A 8 -41.20 1.86 10.24
N LEU A 9 -42.50 2.12 10.40
CA LEU A 9 -43.56 1.16 10.07
C LEU A 9 -43.74 1.08 8.55
N CYS A 10 -43.50 -0.08 7.95
CA CYS A 10 -44.02 -0.43 6.63
C CYS A 10 -45.07 -1.54 6.79
N LEU A 11 -46.32 -1.23 6.43
CA LEU A 11 -47.43 -2.18 6.33
C LEU A 11 -47.19 -3.13 5.14
N LEU A 12 -47.02 -4.43 5.42
CA LEU A 12 -47.09 -5.50 4.42
C LEU A 12 -48.11 -6.56 4.90
N THR A 13 -49.31 -6.52 4.33
CA THR A 13 -50.25 -7.64 4.38
C THR A 13 -50.00 -8.53 3.15
N GLY A 14 -49.42 -9.70 3.39
CA GLY A 14 -49.24 -10.73 2.37
C GLY A 14 -48.43 -11.88 2.91
N SER A 15 -49.09 -13.02 3.14
CA SER A 15 -48.47 -14.29 3.51
C SER A 15 -47.41 -14.66 2.46
N ARG A 16 -46.13 -14.49 2.79
CA ARG A 16 -45.00 -15.03 2.03
C ARG A 16 -44.05 -15.67 3.04
N PHE A 17 -43.64 -16.89 2.76
CA PHE A 17 -42.45 -17.47 3.36
C PHE A 17 -41.30 -16.49 3.12
N ALA A 18 -40.86 -15.78 4.16
CA ALA A 18 -39.76 -14.83 4.07
C ALA A 18 -38.45 -15.62 4.05
N SER A 19 -37.91 -15.92 2.86
CA SER A 19 -36.52 -16.35 2.74
C SER A 19 -35.63 -15.15 3.05
N GLY A 20 -34.75 -15.26 4.02
CA GLY A 20 -33.87 -14.18 4.43
C GLY A 20 -32.78 -13.86 3.39
N LYS A 21 -33.02 -12.85 2.55
CA LYS A 21 -31.99 -12.25 1.66
C LYS A 21 -31.83 -10.78 1.99
N VAL A 22 -30.90 -10.08 1.34
CA VAL A 22 -30.72 -8.62 1.42
C VAL A 22 -32.09 -7.94 1.51
N LEU A 23 -32.37 -7.30 2.64
CA LEU A 23 -33.67 -6.72 2.95
C LEU A 23 -33.82 -5.35 2.29
N SER A 24 -32.74 -4.56 2.30
CA SER A 24 -32.67 -3.25 1.69
C SER A 24 -31.24 -2.76 1.55
N VAL A 25 -31.04 -1.80 0.64
CA VAL A 25 -29.82 -0.99 0.52
C VAL A 25 -30.22 0.47 0.70
N ALA A 26 -29.77 1.08 1.79
CA ALA A 26 -29.97 2.50 2.06
C ALA A 26 -28.81 3.29 1.46
N ILE A 27 -29.08 3.99 0.35
CA ILE A 27 -28.10 4.85 -0.32
C ILE A 27 -28.01 6.18 0.43
N ALA A 28 -26.81 6.51 0.91
CA ALA A 28 -26.53 7.80 1.56
C ALA A 28 -25.98 8.82 0.56
N GLN A 29 -25.17 8.37 -0.41
CA GLN A 29 -24.50 9.22 -1.38
C GLN A 29 -24.41 8.52 -2.73
N ARG A 30 -24.48 9.31 -3.81
CA ARG A 30 -24.35 8.87 -5.19
C ARG A 30 -23.72 9.99 -6.01
N ASP A 31 -22.50 9.77 -6.47
CA ASP A 31 -21.74 10.76 -7.24
C ASP A 31 -21.25 10.15 -8.55
N THR A 32 -21.40 10.89 -9.65
CA THR A 32 -20.70 10.54 -10.90
C THR A 32 -19.23 10.91 -10.74
N ILE A 33 -18.33 9.96 -11.01
CA ILE A 33 -16.89 10.18 -10.80
C ILE A 33 -16.29 11.01 -11.93
N LEU A 34 -15.30 11.85 -11.60
CA LEU A 34 -14.46 12.61 -12.53
C LEU A 34 -15.26 13.34 -13.61
N GLU A 35 -16.32 14.04 -13.18
CA GLU A 35 -17.20 14.84 -14.04
C GLU A 35 -17.80 14.06 -15.23
N GLY A 36 -18.04 12.76 -15.05
CA GLY A 36 -18.62 11.91 -16.09
C GLY A 36 -17.62 11.43 -17.13
N LYS A 37 -16.34 11.33 -16.78
CA LYS A 37 -15.30 10.69 -17.61
C LYS A 37 -15.78 9.34 -18.14
N ILE A 38 -15.61 9.13 -19.44
CA ILE A 38 -15.99 7.90 -20.15
C ILE A 38 -14.87 6.87 -20.06
N TRP A 39 -15.22 5.63 -19.69
CA TRP A 39 -14.31 4.49 -19.63
C TRP A 39 -14.72 3.43 -20.65
N GLY A 40 -13.97 3.37 -21.77
CA GLY A 40 -14.22 2.40 -22.83
C GLY A 40 -15.69 2.35 -23.28
N ALA A 41 -16.20 1.13 -23.50
CA ALA A 41 -17.60 0.90 -23.86
C ALA A 41 -18.57 0.94 -22.66
N ALA A 42 -18.05 0.97 -21.43
CA ALA A 42 -18.83 0.97 -20.20
C ALA A 42 -19.46 2.35 -19.90
N GLY A 43 -18.86 3.43 -20.42
CA GLY A 43 -19.37 4.78 -20.24
C GLY A 43 -18.93 5.44 -18.93
N PRO A 44 -19.65 6.46 -18.43
CA PRO A 44 -19.36 7.08 -17.15
C PRO A 44 -19.69 6.16 -15.98
N TYR A 45 -19.01 6.37 -14.86
CA TYR A 45 -19.18 5.59 -13.63
C TYR A 45 -19.74 6.47 -12.49
N GLU A 46 -20.45 5.83 -11.56
CA GLU A 46 -20.91 6.44 -10.30
C GLU A 46 -20.37 5.66 -9.09
N LEU A 47 -20.02 6.40 -8.04
CA LEU A 47 -19.70 5.88 -6.71
C LEU A 47 -20.93 6.05 -5.81
N ILE A 48 -21.42 4.93 -5.27
CA ILE A 48 -22.54 4.86 -4.34
C ILE A 48 -21.99 4.48 -2.96
N LYS A 49 -22.37 5.21 -1.91
CA LYS A 49 -22.03 4.87 -0.52
C LYS A 49 -23.31 4.72 0.30
N GLY A 50 -23.35 3.75 1.20
CA GLY A 50 -24.54 3.50 2.01
C GLY A 50 -24.41 2.35 3.00
N LYS A 51 -25.56 1.83 3.41
CA LYS A 51 -25.67 0.64 4.27
C LYS A 51 -26.54 -0.42 3.62
N ILE A 52 -26.13 -1.67 3.75
CA ILE A 52 -26.91 -2.84 3.33
C ILE A 52 -27.40 -3.60 4.56
N PHE A 53 -28.65 -4.04 4.53
CA PHE A 53 -29.31 -4.75 5.62
C PHE A 53 -29.63 -6.18 5.20
N PHE A 54 -29.32 -7.14 6.07
CA PHE A 54 -29.55 -8.56 5.84
C PHE A 54 -30.52 -9.09 6.89
N GLY A 55 -31.35 -10.05 6.48
CA GLY A 55 -32.05 -10.95 7.39
C GLY A 55 -31.65 -12.36 7.01
N THR A 56 -31.07 -13.13 7.92
CA THR A 56 -30.63 -14.51 7.68
C THR A 56 -31.56 -15.47 8.39
N ASP A 57 -32.11 -16.46 7.69
CA ASP A 57 -32.99 -17.46 8.30
C ASP A 57 -32.14 -18.58 8.96
N PRO A 58 -32.16 -18.74 10.30
CA PRO A 58 -31.35 -19.74 10.99
C PRO A 58 -31.79 -21.19 10.70
N LEU A 59 -32.98 -21.41 10.15
CA LEU A 59 -33.53 -22.75 9.93
C LEU A 59 -33.12 -23.34 8.58
N ILE A 60 -32.72 -22.48 7.62
CA ILE A 60 -32.28 -22.89 6.28
C ILE A 60 -30.96 -23.67 6.37
N PRO A 61 -30.84 -24.84 5.71
CA PRO A 61 -29.65 -25.69 5.79
C PRO A 61 -28.33 -24.97 5.49
N GLN A 62 -28.32 -24.06 4.52
CA GLN A 62 -27.14 -23.29 4.11
C GLN A 62 -26.62 -22.34 5.19
N ASN A 63 -27.42 -22.01 6.20
CA ASN A 63 -27.02 -21.14 7.30
C ASN A 63 -26.68 -21.91 8.58
N ARG A 64 -26.95 -23.23 8.64
CA ARG A 64 -26.67 -24.05 9.84
C ARG A 64 -25.18 -24.20 10.14
N GLU A 65 -24.33 -23.97 9.14
CA GLU A 65 -22.87 -23.92 9.33
C GLU A 65 -22.41 -22.68 10.11
N ILE A 66 -23.27 -21.66 10.27
CA ILE A 66 -22.97 -20.46 11.07
C ILE A 66 -23.02 -20.86 12.55
N THR A 67 -21.88 -20.81 13.22
CA THR A 67 -21.77 -21.16 14.64
C THR A 67 -22.66 -20.27 15.49
N ASP A 68 -23.42 -20.89 16.39
CA ASP A 68 -24.30 -20.26 17.38
C ASP A 68 -25.47 -19.44 16.80
N ILE A 69 -25.82 -19.61 15.52
CA ILE A 69 -26.91 -18.86 14.90
C ILE A 69 -28.27 -19.15 15.56
N GLU A 70 -28.45 -20.32 16.16
CA GLU A 70 -29.66 -20.71 16.90
C GLU A 70 -29.88 -19.91 18.18
N TYR A 71 -28.83 -19.27 18.71
CA TYR A 71 -28.89 -18.41 19.90
C TYR A 71 -29.05 -16.92 19.55
N ALA A 72 -29.08 -16.60 18.25
CA ALA A 72 -29.21 -15.24 17.78
C ALA A 72 -30.65 -14.72 17.95
N PRO A 73 -30.84 -13.44 18.33
CA PRO A 73 -32.16 -12.84 18.35
C PRO A 73 -32.72 -12.78 16.93
N VAL A 74 -34.01 -13.14 16.79
CA VAL A 74 -34.75 -13.07 15.52
C VAL A 74 -35.84 -12.02 15.59
N ASN A 75 -36.18 -11.42 14.44
CA ASN A 75 -37.31 -10.50 14.32
C ASN A 75 -38.66 -11.25 14.26
N GLU A 76 -39.77 -10.53 14.11
CA GLU A 76 -41.13 -11.11 13.99
C GLU A 76 -41.30 -12.07 12.80
N SER A 77 -40.42 -11.98 11.79
CA SER A 77 -40.38 -12.88 10.63
C SER A 77 -39.44 -14.07 10.82
N GLY A 78 -38.82 -14.23 11.99
CA GLY A 78 -37.88 -15.32 12.28
C GLY A 78 -36.46 -15.12 11.72
N LEU A 79 -36.11 -13.91 11.27
CA LEU A 79 -34.81 -13.62 10.66
C LEU A 79 -33.83 -13.00 11.66
N VAL A 80 -32.57 -13.44 11.60
CA VAL A 80 -31.44 -12.83 12.31
C VAL A 80 -30.98 -11.60 11.51
N LEU A 81 -31.04 -10.42 12.12
CA LEU A 81 -30.73 -9.16 11.44
C LEU A 81 -29.25 -8.79 11.57
N SER A 82 -28.63 -8.38 10.46
CA SER A 82 -27.29 -7.79 10.44
C SER A 82 -27.21 -6.65 9.42
N SER A 83 -26.16 -5.83 9.47
CA SER A 83 -25.95 -4.75 8.50
C SER A 83 -24.47 -4.49 8.25
N ALA A 84 -24.15 -3.97 7.06
CA ALA A 84 -22.80 -3.61 6.67
C ALA A 84 -22.76 -2.22 6.04
N ASP A 85 -21.62 -1.54 6.18
CA ASP A 85 -21.29 -0.44 5.27
C ASP A 85 -20.97 -1.02 3.88
N ILE A 86 -21.42 -0.32 2.84
CA ILE A 86 -21.23 -0.73 1.44
C ILE A 86 -20.86 0.46 0.57
N GLU A 87 -19.87 0.26 -0.29
CA GLU A 87 -19.53 1.17 -1.39
C GLU A 87 -19.60 0.41 -2.71
N ILE A 88 -20.19 1.03 -3.74
CA ILE A 88 -20.35 0.43 -5.07
C ILE A 88 -19.84 1.42 -6.11
N LEU A 89 -18.87 1.00 -6.92
CA LEU A 89 -18.42 1.71 -8.10
C LEU A 89 -18.93 0.97 -9.34
N LYS A 90 -19.85 1.57 -10.09
CA LYS A 90 -20.49 0.92 -11.25
C LYS A 90 -20.69 1.88 -12.41
N PRO A 91 -20.90 1.38 -13.66
CA PRO A 91 -21.39 2.23 -14.74
C PRO A 91 -22.70 2.93 -14.36
N VAL A 92 -22.87 4.18 -14.82
CA VAL A 92 -24.13 4.93 -14.64
C VAL A 92 -25.28 4.19 -15.32
N ASP A 93 -25.06 3.69 -16.55
CA ASP A 93 -25.97 2.74 -17.20
C ASP A 93 -25.65 1.32 -16.74
N SER A 94 -26.43 0.79 -15.79
CA SER A 94 -26.22 -0.55 -15.24
C SER A 94 -26.26 -1.66 -16.30
N ASN A 95 -26.85 -1.45 -17.48
CA ASN A 95 -26.86 -2.45 -18.55
C ASN A 95 -25.47 -2.65 -19.19
N LYS A 96 -24.52 -1.76 -18.91
CA LYS A 96 -23.13 -1.84 -19.38
C LYS A 96 -22.24 -2.70 -18.48
N SER A 97 -22.74 -3.15 -17.33
CA SER A 97 -22.03 -4.05 -16.43
C SER A 97 -22.61 -5.45 -16.49
N THR A 98 -21.78 -6.44 -16.85
CA THR A 98 -22.16 -7.85 -16.81
C THR A 98 -21.53 -8.60 -15.63
N VAL A 99 -20.49 -8.04 -15.00
CA VAL A 99 -19.71 -8.68 -13.94
C VAL A 99 -19.59 -7.75 -12.74
N ALA A 100 -19.78 -8.28 -11.53
CA ALA A 100 -19.40 -7.59 -10.30
C ALA A 100 -18.19 -8.28 -9.65
N LEU A 101 -17.22 -7.48 -9.22
CA LEU A 101 -16.18 -7.86 -8.27
C LEU A 101 -16.64 -7.46 -6.86
N VAL A 102 -16.82 -8.44 -5.98
CA VAL A 102 -16.92 -8.20 -4.54
C VAL A 102 -15.52 -8.31 -3.94
N GLU A 103 -15.00 -7.19 -3.47
CA GLU A 103 -13.81 -7.19 -2.64
C GLU A 103 -14.21 -7.53 -1.20
N VAL A 104 -13.62 -8.59 -0.66
CA VAL A 104 -13.74 -8.86 0.77
C VAL A 104 -12.75 -7.95 1.49
N SER A 105 -13.28 -6.88 2.08
CA SER A 105 -12.50 -5.78 2.69
C SER A 105 -11.59 -6.28 3.81
N ASN A 106 -10.28 -6.03 3.71
CA ASN A 106 -9.32 -6.51 4.71
C ASN A 106 -9.28 -5.55 5.90
N ARG A 107 -9.84 -5.98 7.05
CA ARG A 107 -10.02 -5.14 8.26
C ARG A 107 -10.70 -3.81 7.97
N GLY A 108 -11.70 -3.83 7.08
CA GLY A 108 -12.45 -2.66 6.64
C GLY A 108 -11.78 -1.84 5.53
N GLY A 109 -10.50 -2.06 5.24
CA GLY A 109 -9.77 -1.35 4.18
C GLY A 109 -10.04 -1.91 2.79
N LYS A 110 -9.69 -1.09 1.77
CA LYS A 110 -9.92 -1.35 0.33
C LYS A 110 -8.59 -1.49 -0.42
N PHE A 111 -8.39 -2.59 -1.16
CA PHE A 111 -7.15 -2.87 -1.91
C PHE A 111 -7.29 -2.79 -3.43
N THR A 112 -8.49 -2.94 -3.99
CA THR A 112 -8.76 -2.87 -5.44
C THR A 112 -8.20 -1.61 -6.10
N PRO A 113 -8.33 -0.39 -5.52
CA PRO A 113 -7.74 0.81 -6.09
C PRO A 113 -6.23 0.66 -6.34
N SER A 114 -5.46 0.22 -5.35
CA SER A 114 -4.00 0.13 -5.46
C SER A 114 -3.51 -1.12 -6.19
N TYR A 115 -4.24 -2.23 -6.13
CA TYR A 115 -3.82 -3.51 -6.73
C TYR A 115 -4.25 -3.63 -8.20
N PHE A 116 -5.48 -3.22 -8.53
CA PHE A 116 -6.06 -3.47 -9.85
C PHE A 116 -6.23 -2.23 -10.69
N LEU A 117 -6.40 -1.04 -10.10
CA LEU A 117 -6.58 0.21 -10.85
C LEU A 117 -5.30 1.06 -10.96
N ASP A 118 -4.25 0.73 -10.20
CA ASP A 118 -3.09 1.62 -10.00
C ASP A 118 -3.52 3.02 -9.52
N GLY A 119 -4.43 3.05 -8.56
CA GLY A 119 -4.89 4.24 -7.87
C GLY A 119 -4.33 4.38 -6.46
N SER A 120 -4.66 5.49 -5.80
CA SER A 120 -4.47 5.68 -4.35
C SER A 120 -5.54 4.93 -3.57
N GLY A 121 -5.13 4.15 -2.57
CA GLY A 121 -6.03 3.52 -1.60
C GLY A 121 -6.63 4.51 -0.60
N GLY A 122 -7.38 4.00 0.38
CA GLY A 122 -8.03 4.79 1.43
C GLY A 122 -9.47 5.20 1.10
N ALA A 123 -9.93 6.31 1.69
CA ALA A 123 -11.25 6.88 1.41
C ALA A 123 -11.34 7.34 -0.05
N LEU A 124 -12.33 6.83 -0.78
CA LEU A 124 -12.56 7.17 -2.18
C LEU A 124 -13.34 8.48 -2.29
N ASN A 125 -12.89 9.36 -3.16
CA ASN A 125 -13.54 10.62 -3.50
C ASN A 125 -13.81 10.69 -5.02
N ALA A 126 -15.03 11.09 -5.39
CA ALA A 126 -15.49 11.14 -6.77
C ALA A 126 -14.67 12.08 -7.68
N GLU A 127 -14.03 13.10 -7.12
CA GLU A 127 -13.30 14.14 -7.86
C GLU A 127 -11.79 13.86 -7.94
N ILE A 128 -11.25 13.01 -7.08
CA ILE A 128 -9.81 12.75 -7.02
C ILE A 128 -9.43 11.68 -8.05
N ALA A 129 -8.92 12.12 -9.21
CA ALA A 129 -8.50 11.24 -10.31
C ALA A 129 -7.57 10.10 -9.87
N ARG A 130 -6.65 10.36 -8.92
CA ARG A 130 -5.71 9.34 -8.44
C ARG A 130 -6.40 8.17 -7.75
N ASN A 131 -7.62 8.30 -7.18
CA ASN A 131 -8.33 7.18 -6.58
C ASN A 131 -8.74 6.09 -7.60
N TYR A 132 -8.93 6.47 -8.86
CA TYR A 132 -9.40 5.57 -9.92
C TYR A 132 -8.30 5.10 -10.86
N GLY A 133 -7.08 5.61 -10.67
CA GLY A 133 -5.87 5.21 -11.39
C GLY A 133 -6.05 5.24 -12.91
N ASP A 134 -5.62 4.15 -13.57
CA ASP A 134 -5.73 4.00 -15.03
C ASP A 134 -7.07 3.41 -15.49
N GLY A 135 -7.97 3.07 -14.57
CA GLY A 135 -9.31 2.61 -14.89
C GLY A 135 -9.39 1.23 -15.56
N LEU A 136 -8.38 0.36 -15.44
CA LEU A 136 -8.37 -0.98 -16.06
C LEU A 136 -9.70 -1.74 -15.90
N LEU A 137 -10.23 -1.86 -14.68
CA LEU A 137 -11.48 -2.60 -14.45
C LEU A 137 -12.73 -1.84 -14.93
N LEU A 138 -12.64 -0.51 -15.01
CA LEU A 138 -13.75 0.35 -15.43
C LEU A 138 -13.94 0.26 -16.94
N GLU A 139 -12.83 0.18 -17.70
CA GLU A 139 -12.86 -0.06 -19.14
C GLU A 139 -13.42 -1.45 -19.49
N GLU A 140 -13.19 -2.45 -18.63
CA GLU A 140 -13.78 -3.79 -18.72
C GLU A 140 -15.27 -3.85 -18.30
N GLY A 141 -15.86 -2.73 -17.87
CA GLY A 141 -17.26 -2.67 -17.46
C GLY A 141 -17.55 -3.40 -16.15
N VAL A 142 -16.55 -3.60 -15.30
CA VAL A 142 -16.71 -4.27 -14.01
C VAL A 142 -17.37 -3.32 -13.01
N THR A 143 -18.40 -3.80 -12.32
CA THR A 143 -18.90 -3.19 -11.09
C THR A 143 -18.05 -3.64 -9.91
N ILE A 144 -17.55 -2.74 -9.07
CA ILE A 144 -16.77 -3.07 -7.88
C ILE A 144 -17.61 -2.79 -6.64
N ILE A 145 -17.72 -3.78 -5.76
CA ILE A 145 -18.49 -3.73 -4.51
C ILE A 145 -17.51 -3.95 -3.36
N TRP A 146 -17.40 -2.95 -2.48
CA TRP A 146 -16.72 -3.08 -1.19
C TRP A 146 -17.76 -3.18 -0.09
N ILE A 147 -17.60 -4.15 0.80
CA ILE A 147 -18.56 -4.39 1.89
C ILE A 147 -17.84 -4.72 3.19
N GLY A 148 -18.36 -4.16 4.29
CA GLY A 148 -17.95 -4.56 5.64
C GLY A 148 -18.48 -5.96 5.98
N TRP A 149 -17.63 -6.84 6.49
CA TRP A 149 -18.03 -8.20 6.92
C TRP A 149 -17.49 -8.56 8.31
N GLN A 150 -16.53 -7.78 8.80
CA GLN A 150 -15.80 -8.02 10.03
C GLN A 150 -16.32 -7.08 11.13
N PHE A 151 -16.71 -7.64 12.28
CA PHE A 151 -17.35 -6.88 13.36
C PHE A 151 -16.36 -6.17 14.30
N ASP A 152 -15.11 -6.65 14.41
CA ASP A 152 -14.09 -6.13 15.32
C ASP A 152 -13.25 -5.00 14.70
N VAL A 153 -13.67 -4.46 13.56
CA VAL A 153 -13.04 -3.29 12.93
C VAL A 153 -13.40 -2.04 13.74
N PRO A 154 -12.43 -1.18 14.13
CA PRO A 154 -12.73 0.09 14.78
C PRO A 154 -13.49 1.02 13.84
N GLU A 155 -14.40 1.84 14.38
CA GLU A 155 -15.10 2.86 13.59
C GLU A 155 -14.12 3.96 13.17
N GLN A 156 -13.88 4.07 11.86
CA GLN A 156 -13.04 5.09 11.22
C GLN A 156 -13.65 5.42 9.86
N GLU A 157 -13.45 6.66 9.38
CA GLU A 157 -14.12 7.17 8.18
C GLU A 157 -13.83 6.38 6.90
N ASP A 158 -12.62 5.79 6.80
CA ASP A 158 -12.15 5.05 5.63
C ASP A 158 -12.30 3.53 5.73
N LEU A 159 -12.82 3.02 6.86
CA LEU A 159 -13.00 1.59 7.10
C LEU A 159 -14.47 1.17 7.03
N LEU A 160 -14.73 0.02 6.42
CA LEU A 160 -16.07 -0.57 6.33
C LEU A 160 -16.35 -1.48 7.52
N ASN A 161 -17.42 -1.19 8.28
CA ASN A 161 -17.80 -1.94 9.46
C ASN A 161 -18.97 -2.93 9.18
N PHE A 162 -19.08 -3.93 10.05
CA PHE A 162 -20.17 -4.92 10.04
C PHE A 162 -20.81 -5.03 11.42
N ASN A 163 -22.14 -4.95 11.46
CA ASN A 163 -22.93 -5.07 12.68
C ASN A 163 -23.63 -6.43 12.70
N THR A 164 -23.27 -7.24 13.69
CA THR A 164 -23.83 -8.58 13.93
C THR A 164 -24.31 -8.69 15.39
N PRO A 165 -25.43 -9.39 15.66
CA PRO A 165 -26.00 -9.46 16.99
C PRO A 165 -25.14 -10.29 17.95
N ALA A 166 -25.19 -9.89 19.22
CA ALA A 166 -24.73 -10.70 20.33
C ALA A 166 -25.73 -11.84 20.62
N ILE A 167 -25.23 -12.95 21.16
CA ILE A 167 -26.03 -14.13 21.51
C ILE A 167 -26.14 -14.32 23.02
N GLN A 168 -27.23 -14.98 23.42
CA GLN A 168 -27.52 -15.40 24.80
C GLN A 168 -28.31 -16.71 24.77
N TYR A 169 -28.32 -17.45 25.88
CA TYR A 169 -29.17 -18.65 25.95
C TYR A 169 -30.67 -18.26 25.93
N PRO A 170 -31.58 -19.16 25.52
CA PRO A 170 -33.01 -18.87 25.38
C PRO A 170 -33.68 -18.32 26.66
N GLU A 171 -33.18 -18.70 27.84
CA GLU A 171 -33.63 -18.20 29.14
C GLU A 171 -33.14 -16.77 29.48
N GLY A 172 -32.35 -16.15 28.60
CA GLY A 172 -31.82 -14.79 28.77
C GLY A 172 -30.51 -14.70 29.55
N THR A 173 -29.86 -15.84 29.85
CA THR A 173 -28.56 -15.86 30.53
C THR A 173 -27.42 -15.59 29.53
N PRO A 174 -26.40 -14.80 29.91
CA PRO A 174 -25.28 -14.50 29.03
C PRO A 174 -24.45 -15.76 28.78
N ILE A 175 -24.06 -15.98 27.52
CA ILE A 175 -23.08 -17.00 27.18
C ILE A 175 -21.71 -16.50 27.63
N ILE A 176 -21.11 -17.19 28.59
CA ILE A 176 -19.78 -16.91 29.15
C ILE A 176 -18.79 -17.97 28.65
N GLY A 177 -17.59 -17.57 28.24
CA GLY A 177 -16.56 -18.50 27.79
C GLY A 177 -15.16 -17.93 27.81
N GLN A 178 -14.17 -18.81 27.64
CA GLN A 178 -12.77 -18.44 27.58
C GLN A 178 -12.43 -17.80 26.23
N VAL A 179 -11.70 -16.69 26.30
CA VAL A 179 -11.07 -15.98 25.20
C VAL A 179 -9.57 -15.96 25.45
N ARG A 180 -8.81 -15.87 24.37
CA ARG A 180 -7.36 -15.72 24.43
C ARG A 180 -6.94 -14.45 23.71
N SER A 181 -5.89 -13.82 24.22
CA SER A 181 -5.15 -12.76 23.56
C SER A 181 -3.64 -13.00 23.71
N ASP A 182 -2.87 -12.73 22.67
CA ASP A 182 -1.42 -12.87 22.65
C ASP A 182 -0.71 -11.66 22.02
N TRP A 183 0.51 -11.40 22.48
CA TRP A 183 1.34 -10.27 22.07
C TRP A 183 2.81 -10.68 22.03
N THR A 184 3.54 -10.21 21.01
CA THR A 184 4.99 -10.21 20.99
C THR A 184 5.46 -8.77 21.04
N LEU A 185 6.33 -8.44 22.00
CA LEU A 185 6.72 -7.05 22.23
C LEU A 185 8.08 -6.77 21.61
N ASP A 186 8.14 -5.75 20.77
CA ASP A 186 9.41 -5.24 20.22
C ASP A 186 9.94 -4.01 20.96
N ALA A 187 9.07 -3.33 21.71
CA ALA A 187 9.40 -2.15 22.49
C ALA A 187 8.73 -2.18 23.88
N PRO A 188 9.25 -1.44 24.87
CA PRO A 188 8.63 -1.36 26.18
C PRO A 188 7.21 -0.78 26.08
N THR A 189 6.26 -1.39 26.78
CA THR A 189 4.89 -0.87 26.89
C THR A 189 4.32 -1.18 28.26
N HIS A 190 3.44 -0.30 28.75
CA HIS A 190 2.67 -0.53 29.97
C HIS A 190 1.30 -1.15 29.70
N ASN A 191 0.83 -1.14 28.45
CA ASN A 191 -0.53 -1.52 28.08
C ASN A 191 -0.53 -2.57 26.96
N LEU A 192 -1.40 -3.56 27.09
CA LEU A 192 -1.67 -4.57 26.07
C LEU A 192 -3.19 -4.64 25.85
N GLY A 193 -3.65 -4.23 24.67
CA GLY A 193 -5.05 -4.32 24.28
C GLY A 193 -5.45 -5.77 23.98
N LEU A 194 -6.62 -6.21 24.44
CA LEU A 194 -7.12 -7.59 24.25
C LEU A 194 -7.42 -7.91 22.77
N GLY A 195 -7.60 -6.88 21.95
CA GLY A 195 -7.73 -6.98 20.51
C GLY A 195 -6.46 -7.47 19.82
N HIS A 196 -6.60 -8.10 18.65
CA HIS A 196 -5.44 -8.34 17.80
C HIS A 196 -5.04 -7.05 17.09
N ARG A 197 -3.78 -6.63 17.24
CA ARG A 197 -3.27 -5.37 16.67
C ARG A 197 -4.14 -4.17 17.12
N THR A 198 -4.77 -3.48 16.18
CA THR A 198 -5.60 -2.28 16.41
C THR A 198 -7.10 -2.59 16.49
N GLN A 199 -7.47 -3.87 16.47
CA GLN A 199 -8.87 -4.30 16.36
C GLN A 199 -9.54 -4.37 17.73
N ILE A 200 -10.86 -4.46 17.74
CA ILE A 200 -11.68 -4.44 18.94
C ILE A 200 -11.67 -5.85 19.59
N GLY A 201 -11.03 -6.00 20.76
CA GLY A 201 -11.02 -7.28 21.51
C GLY A 201 -12.25 -7.46 22.39
N TYR A 202 -12.67 -8.70 22.67
CA TYR A 202 -13.80 -8.97 23.57
C TYR A 202 -13.54 -8.43 24.99
N PRO A 203 -14.53 -7.80 25.64
CA PRO A 203 -14.35 -7.26 26.98
C PRO A 203 -14.24 -8.38 28.02
N VAL A 204 -13.50 -8.15 29.10
CA VAL A 204 -13.49 -9.08 30.25
C VAL A 204 -14.84 -9.05 30.97
N TYR A 205 -15.38 -10.22 31.32
CA TYR A 205 -16.66 -10.33 32.02
C TYR A 205 -16.58 -9.92 33.50
N ASP A 206 -15.63 -10.52 34.24
CA ASP A 206 -15.34 -10.19 35.64
C ASP A 206 -13.85 -9.89 35.80
N PRO A 207 -13.42 -8.62 35.77
CA PRO A 207 -12.00 -8.26 35.87
C PRO A 207 -11.27 -8.82 37.09
N LYS A 208 -11.99 -9.14 38.18
CA LYS A 208 -11.40 -9.54 39.47
C LYS A 208 -11.30 -11.05 39.67
N SER A 209 -11.85 -11.85 38.77
CA SER A 209 -11.73 -13.31 38.81
C SER A 209 -10.27 -13.76 38.76
N ASP A 210 -9.95 -14.77 39.58
CA ASP A 210 -8.66 -15.45 39.62
C ASP A 210 -8.48 -16.48 38.49
N LEU A 211 -9.53 -16.73 37.71
CA LEU A 211 -9.51 -17.62 36.55
C LEU A 211 -8.77 -17.03 35.34
N HIS A 212 -8.45 -15.73 35.36
CA HIS A 212 -7.69 -15.09 34.30
C HIS A 212 -6.19 -15.33 34.50
N VAL A 213 -5.55 -15.97 33.51
CA VAL A 213 -4.15 -16.37 33.61
C VAL A 213 -3.33 -15.71 32.51
N LEU A 214 -2.38 -14.86 32.91
CA LEU A 214 -1.36 -14.31 32.03
C LEU A 214 -0.09 -15.17 32.12
N THR A 215 0.46 -15.53 30.97
CA THR A 215 1.74 -16.22 30.86
C THR A 215 2.71 -15.44 30.00
N GLN A 216 4.01 -15.70 30.18
CA GLN A 216 5.08 -15.18 29.35
C GLN A 216 6.03 -16.29 28.90
N ARG A 217 6.64 -16.13 27.72
CA ARG A 217 7.61 -17.07 27.13
C ARG A 217 8.53 -16.37 26.12
N THR A 218 9.67 -16.98 25.77
CA THR A 218 10.65 -16.40 24.83
C THR A 218 10.50 -16.91 23.39
N GLY A 219 9.79 -18.01 23.20
CA GLY A 219 9.44 -18.55 21.89
C GLY A 219 8.09 -19.25 21.90
N ARG A 220 7.46 -19.40 20.72
CA ARG A 220 6.11 -19.97 20.58
C ARG A 220 5.95 -21.37 21.20
N ASN A 221 7.00 -22.18 21.13
CA ASN A 221 7.02 -23.57 21.62
C ASN A 221 7.77 -23.72 22.96
N THR A 222 8.27 -22.62 23.54
CA THR A 222 8.93 -22.65 24.85
C THR A 222 7.91 -22.72 25.97
N GLU A 223 8.32 -23.23 27.13
CA GLU A 223 7.48 -23.36 28.31
C GLU A 223 6.84 -22.02 28.71
N ARG A 224 5.54 -22.08 29.05
CA ARG A 224 4.79 -20.93 29.58
C ARG A 224 5.12 -20.73 31.05
N LYS A 225 5.50 -19.50 31.42
CA LYS A 225 5.67 -19.11 32.82
C LYS A 225 4.55 -18.17 33.23
N VAL A 226 3.83 -18.50 34.29
CA VAL A 226 2.74 -17.65 34.81
C VAL A 226 3.32 -16.32 35.30
N VAL A 227 2.71 -15.22 34.86
CA VAL A 227 3.00 -13.87 35.37
C VAL A 227 2.14 -13.65 36.61
N PRO A 228 2.73 -13.41 37.79
CA PRO A 228 1.97 -13.24 39.03
C PRO A 228 0.92 -12.14 38.90
N ARG A 229 -0.30 -12.39 39.41
CA ARG A 229 -1.41 -11.42 39.32
C ARG A 229 -1.10 -10.07 39.96
N ALA A 230 -0.19 -9.99 40.92
CA ALA A 230 0.25 -8.70 41.49
C ALA A 230 0.97 -7.78 40.49
N LYS A 231 1.45 -8.32 39.35
CA LYS A 231 2.21 -7.57 38.33
C LYS A 231 1.35 -7.01 37.20
N TRP A 232 0.08 -7.37 37.13
CA TRP A 232 -0.83 -6.94 36.07
C TRP A 232 -2.29 -6.90 36.53
N ASP A 233 -3.10 -6.02 35.97
CA ASP A 233 -4.54 -5.99 36.21
C ASP A 233 -5.25 -5.48 34.94
N PHE A 234 -6.58 -5.64 34.86
CA PHE A 234 -7.37 -5.01 33.81
C PHE A 234 -7.50 -3.50 34.05
N GLY A 235 -7.44 -2.73 32.98
CA GLY A 235 -7.40 -1.28 33.01
C GLY A 235 -6.32 -0.73 32.08
N ARG A 236 -6.23 0.59 32.01
CA ARG A 236 -5.27 1.29 31.17
C ARG A 236 -4.38 2.18 32.02
N TRP A 237 -3.07 2.04 31.84
CA TRP A 237 -2.06 2.87 32.47
C TRP A 237 -1.74 4.09 31.60
N GLN A 238 -1.91 5.28 32.15
CA GLN A 238 -1.57 6.54 31.48
C GLN A 238 -1.11 7.57 32.51
N ASP A 239 0.06 8.18 32.30
CA ASP A 239 0.62 9.26 33.12
C ASP A 239 0.63 8.97 34.64
N GLY A 240 1.06 7.77 35.01
CA GLY A 240 1.13 7.33 36.42
C GLY A 240 -0.22 6.99 37.06
N LYS A 241 -1.31 7.01 36.30
CA LYS A 241 -2.67 6.71 36.75
C LYS A 241 -3.24 5.52 35.99
N VAL A 242 -4.20 4.84 36.64
CA VAL A 242 -4.96 3.75 36.04
C VAL A 242 -6.38 4.23 35.78
N SER A 243 -6.86 4.09 34.55
CA SER A 243 -8.28 4.24 34.21
C SER A 243 -8.94 2.87 34.01
N PRO A 244 -10.23 2.72 34.36
CA PRO A 244 -10.99 1.51 34.02
C PRO A 244 -11.04 1.32 32.49
N ASP A 245 -10.70 0.11 32.04
CA ASP A 245 -10.75 -0.33 30.65
C ASP A 245 -10.92 -1.86 30.66
N ASP A 246 -12.02 -2.36 30.10
CA ASP A 246 -12.35 -3.79 30.08
C ASP A 246 -11.74 -4.54 28.89
N ARG A 247 -10.98 -3.84 28.04
CA ARG A 247 -10.33 -4.37 26.83
C ARG A 247 -8.82 -4.15 26.83
N THR A 248 -8.24 -3.83 27.98
CA THR A 248 -6.80 -3.63 28.14
C THR A 248 -6.32 -4.26 29.45
N ILE A 249 -5.13 -4.86 29.43
CA ILE A 249 -4.37 -5.15 30.65
C ILE A 249 -3.19 -4.19 30.74
N TYR A 250 -2.82 -3.86 31.98
CA TYR A 250 -1.67 -3.00 32.24
C TYR A 250 -0.68 -3.63 33.23
N SER A 251 0.57 -3.20 33.17
CA SER A 251 1.59 -3.45 34.18
C SER A 251 2.25 -2.14 34.60
N LYS A 252 2.31 -1.87 35.91
CA LYS A 252 2.97 -0.66 36.45
C LYS A 252 4.49 -0.69 36.23
N GLU A 253 5.08 -1.88 36.28
CA GLU A 253 6.51 -2.12 36.02
C GLU A 253 6.82 -2.10 34.52
N GLY A 254 5.80 -2.21 33.67
CA GLY A 254 5.93 -2.38 32.22
C GLY A 254 6.10 -3.84 31.82
N PHE A 255 5.69 -4.16 30.59
CA PHE A 255 5.92 -5.46 29.97
C PHE A 255 7.29 -5.48 29.28
N GLN A 256 7.97 -6.63 29.34
CA GLN A 256 9.35 -6.76 28.86
C GLN A 256 9.41 -6.95 27.34
N PRO A 257 10.22 -6.17 26.61
CA PRO A 257 10.50 -6.41 25.18
C PRO A 257 11.15 -7.78 24.95
N GLY A 258 10.92 -8.36 23.77
CA GLY A 258 11.41 -9.68 23.37
C GLY A 258 10.62 -10.84 23.98
N MET A 259 9.60 -10.58 24.79
CA MET A 259 8.74 -11.61 25.36
C MET A 259 7.44 -11.77 24.57
N ILE A 260 6.93 -13.01 24.57
CA ILE A 260 5.58 -13.34 24.15
C ILE A 260 4.71 -13.40 25.40
N TYR A 261 3.69 -12.57 25.47
CA TYR A 261 2.64 -12.61 26.49
C TYR A 261 1.39 -13.29 25.94
N GLU A 262 0.72 -14.11 26.75
CA GLU A 262 -0.52 -14.79 26.39
C GLU A 262 -1.47 -14.79 27.58
N LEU A 263 -2.64 -14.18 27.42
CA LEU A 263 -3.71 -14.09 28.40
C LEU A 263 -4.86 -15.03 28.01
N VAL A 264 -5.27 -15.90 28.92
CA VAL A 264 -6.56 -16.59 28.86
C VAL A 264 -7.48 -15.94 29.88
N TYR A 265 -8.64 -15.48 29.44
CA TYR A 265 -9.59 -14.75 30.27
C TYR A 265 -11.04 -15.09 29.89
N TYR A 266 -11.99 -14.78 30.76
CA TYR A 266 -13.41 -14.99 30.49
C TYR A 266 -14.08 -13.72 29.95
N SER A 267 -14.85 -13.90 28.88
CA SER A 267 -15.73 -12.89 28.30
C SER A 267 -17.17 -13.39 28.26
N ALA A 268 -18.11 -12.49 27.95
CA ALA A 268 -19.53 -12.79 27.87
C ALA A 268 -20.14 -12.20 26.59
N GLN A 269 -21.29 -12.75 26.19
CA GLN A 269 -22.11 -12.27 25.07
C GLN A 269 -21.31 -12.19 23.75
N PRO A 270 -20.82 -13.33 23.23
CA PRO A 270 -20.18 -13.36 21.92
C PRO A 270 -21.17 -12.91 20.83
N VAL A 271 -20.65 -12.54 19.67
CA VAL A 271 -21.46 -12.19 18.49
C VAL A 271 -21.48 -13.32 17.47
N VAL A 272 -22.47 -13.32 16.57
CA VAL A 272 -22.56 -14.32 15.48
C VAL A 272 -21.59 -13.95 14.36
N VAL A 273 -20.31 -14.31 14.53
CA VAL A 273 -19.23 -13.92 13.59
C VAL A 273 -19.46 -14.46 12.18
N GLY A 274 -20.01 -15.68 12.06
CA GLY A 274 -20.26 -16.32 10.77
C GLY A 274 -21.28 -15.61 9.88
N LEU A 275 -22.06 -14.64 10.38
CA LEU A 275 -22.90 -13.79 9.53
C LEU A 275 -22.08 -12.91 8.56
N GLY A 276 -20.79 -12.69 8.83
CA GLY A 276 -19.89 -12.07 7.85
C GLY A 276 -19.72 -12.94 6.59
N LEU A 277 -19.73 -14.27 6.72
CA LEU A 277 -19.68 -15.20 5.58
C LEU A 277 -20.97 -15.15 4.76
N SER A 278 -22.13 -15.15 5.43
CA SER A 278 -23.41 -15.00 4.71
C SER A 278 -23.55 -13.63 4.06
N ALA A 279 -23.10 -12.54 4.69
CA ALA A 279 -23.13 -11.20 4.08
C ALA A 279 -22.37 -11.13 2.74
N ILE A 280 -21.17 -11.73 2.68
CA ILE A 280 -20.39 -11.81 1.43
C ILE A 280 -21.09 -12.69 0.38
N ARG A 281 -21.74 -13.79 0.78
CA ARG A 281 -22.53 -14.63 -0.14
C ARG A 281 -23.77 -13.88 -0.67
N ASP A 282 -24.47 -13.19 0.22
CA ASP A 282 -25.80 -12.67 -0.04
C ASP A 282 -25.75 -11.36 -0.83
N VAL A 283 -24.70 -10.54 -0.67
CA VAL A 283 -24.53 -9.33 -1.49
C VAL A 283 -24.38 -9.64 -2.99
N ILE A 284 -23.63 -10.69 -3.35
CA ILE A 284 -23.51 -11.08 -4.77
C ILE A 284 -24.76 -11.82 -5.26
N SER A 285 -25.40 -12.63 -4.40
CA SER A 285 -26.67 -13.28 -4.75
C SER A 285 -27.75 -12.24 -5.04
N TYR A 286 -27.81 -11.16 -4.26
CA TYR A 286 -28.66 -10.00 -4.51
C TYR A 286 -28.31 -9.35 -5.86
N ALA A 287 -27.02 -9.07 -6.11
CA ALA A 287 -26.58 -8.47 -7.36
C ALA A 287 -26.94 -9.30 -8.61
N LYS A 288 -26.86 -10.64 -8.52
CA LYS A 288 -27.13 -11.54 -9.66
C LYS A 288 -28.61 -11.84 -9.89
N TYR A 289 -29.38 -11.91 -8.82
CA TYR A 289 -30.68 -12.59 -8.89
C TYR A 289 -31.85 -11.77 -8.37
N ASP A 290 -31.62 -10.64 -7.70
CA ASP A 290 -32.70 -9.76 -7.27
C ASP A 290 -33.00 -8.71 -8.36
N ALA A 291 -34.26 -8.65 -8.80
CA ALA A 291 -34.70 -7.69 -9.80
C ALA A 291 -34.61 -6.23 -9.31
N ASN A 292 -34.57 -6.02 -7.99
CA ASN A 292 -34.42 -4.71 -7.35
C ASN A 292 -32.96 -4.42 -6.96
N SER A 293 -32.00 -5.16 -7.51
CA SER A 293 -30.59 -4.85 -7.30
C SER A 293 -30.26 -3.44 -7.74
N VAL A 294 -29.54 -2.69 -6.89
CA VAL A 294 -28.97 -1.38 -7.26
C VAL A 294 -27.78 -1.52 -8.23
N CYS A 295 -27.26 -2.74 -8.39
CA CYS A 295 -26.13 -3.08 -9.24
C CYS A 295 -26.34 -4.47 -9.88
N PRO A 296 -27.34 -4.64 -10.76
CA PRO A 296 -27.63 -5.93 -11.36
C PRO A 296 -26.46 -6.40 -12.25
N VAL A 297 -26.09 -7.67 -12.13
CA VAL A 297 -25.01 -8.29 -12.92
C VAL A 297 -25.35 -9.73 -13.29
N GLN A 298 -24.65 -10.30 -14.25
CA GLN A 298 -24.79 -11.71 -14.64
C GLN A 298 -23.82 -12.61 -13.88
N TYR A 299 -22.58 -12.15 -13.69
CA TYR A 299 -21.50 -12.91 -13.08
C TYR A 299 -20.96 -12.24 -11.83
N GLY A 300 -20.55 -13.06 -10.85
CA GLY A 300 -19.94 -12.61 -9.60
C GLY A 300 -18.52 -13.11 -9.44
N LEU A 301 -17.59 -12.19 -9.21
CA LEU A 301 -16.21 -12.46 -8.82
C LEU A 301 -16.00 -12.05 -7.37
N ALA A 302 -15.16 -12.78 -6.64
CA ALA A 302 -14.65 -12.33 -5.34
C ALA A 302 -13.13 -12.18 -5.40
N ALA A 303 -12.58 -11.17 -4.70
CA ALA A 303 -11.15 -11.09 -4.44
C ALA A 303 -10.89 -10.86 -2.96
N GLY A 304 -9.84 -11.51 -2.44
CA GLY A 304 -9.39 -11.37 -1.07
C GLY A 304 -7.88 -11.44 -0.98
N VAL A 305 -7.31 -10.68 -0.04
CA VAL A 305 -5.85 -10.54 0.16
C VAL A 305 -5.50 -10.85 1.61
N SER A 306 -4.45 -11.64 1.85
CA SER A 306 -3.94 -11.97 3.19
C SER A 306 -5.03 -12.53 4.13
N GLN A 307 -5.62 -11.70 5.00
CA GLN A 307 -6.74 -12.09 5.85
C GLN A 307 -7.94 -12.54 5.02
N THR A 308 -8.30 -11.79 3.98
CA THR A 308 -9.52 -12.05 3.22
C THR A 308 -9.31 -13.07 2.11
N GLY A 309 -8.06 -13.33 1.71
CA GLY A 309 -7.73 -14.53 0.94
C GLY A 309 -7.99 -15.80 1.75
N ARG A 310 -7.58 -15.83 3.03
CA ARG A 310 -7.92 -16.92 3.95
C ARG A 310 -9.42 -17.03 4.23
N PHE A 311 -10.12 -15.89 4.26
CA PHE A 311 -11.58 -15.86 4.35
C PHE A 311 -12.21 -16.60 3.17
N LEU A 312 -11.80 -16.31 1.93
CA LEU A 312 -12.33 -17.00 0.76
C LEU A 312 -12.04 -18.51 0.78
N ARG A 313 -10.88 -18.93 1.31
CA ARG A 313 -10.59 -20.35 1.53
C ARG A 313 -11.54 -21.00 2.55
N GLN A 314 -11.85 -20.31 3.65
CA GLN A 314 -12.84 -20.77 4.63
C GLN A 314 -14.26 -20.77 4.05
N PHE A 315 -14.63 -19.74 3.29
CA PHE A 315 -15.90 -19.59 2.61
C PHE A 315 -16.17 -20.77 1.67
N LEU A 316 -15.16 -21.16 0.88
CA LEU A 316 -15.22 -22.34 0.02
C LEU A 316 -15.33 -23.62 0.85
N TYR A 317 -14.47 -23.80 1.85
CA TYR A 317 -14.47 -25.00 2.71
C TYR A 317 -15.83 -25.24 3.40
N GLN A 318 -16.50 -24.18 3.86
CA GLN A 318 -17.80 -24.29 4.54
C GLN A 318 -19.00 -24.23 3.58
N GLY A 319 -18.79 -24.28 2.26
CA GLY A 319 -19.91 -24.36 1.31
C GLY A 319 -20.69 -23.06 1.10
N PHE A 320 -20.17 -21.90 1.54
CA PHE A 320 -20.88 -20.62 1.43
C PHE A 320 -21.05 -20.12 -0.01
N ASN A 321 -20.49 -20.80 -1.02
CA ASN A 321 -20.79 -20.49 -2.42
C ASN A 321 -22.19 -20.92 -2.89
N ILE A 322 -22.98 -21.53 -1.98
CA ILE A 322 -24.37 -21.94 -2.22
C ILE A 322 -25.29 -20.98 -1.45
N ASP A 323 -26.09 -20.20 -2.17
CA ASP A 323 -27.08 -19.30 -1.56
C ASP A 323 -28.26 -20.06 -0.92
N GLU A 324 -29.10 -19.35 -0.16
CA GLU A 324 -30.26 -19.96 0.52
C GLU A 324 -31.28 -20.65 -0.41
N GLN A 325 -31.20 -20.40 -1.71
CA GLN A 325 -32.05 -21.02 -2.74
C GLN A 325 -31.31 -22.12 -3.51
N GLY A 326 -30.13 -22.53 -3.05
CA GLY A 326 -29.33 -23.59 -3.66
C GLY A 326 -28.56 -23.17 -4.92
N ARG A 327 -28.41 -21.86 -5.18
CA ARG A 327 -27.80 -21.32 -6.41
C ARG A 327 -26.34 -20.93 -6.17
N LYS A 328 -25.55 -20.92 -7.25
CA LYS A 328 -24.15 -20.46 -7.22
C LYS A 328 -24.09 -18.96 -6.91
N ALA A 329 -23.39 -18.60 -5.84
CA ALA A 329 -23.15 -17.20 -5.47
C ALA A 329 -22.08 -16.58 -6.40
N TYR A 330 -20.83 -17.06 -6.30
CA TYR A 330 -19.70 -16.60 -7.11
C TYR A 330 -19.34 -17.58 -8.22
N ASP A 331 -18.99 -17.02 -9.37
CA ASP A 331 -18.54 -17.75 -10.57
C ASP A 331 -17.00 -17.83 -10.63
N GLY A 332 -16.30 -16.86 -10.03
CA GLY A 332 -14.85 -16.86 -9.92
C GLY A 332 -14.33 -16.24 -8.62
N MET A 333 -13.13 -16.65 -8.18
CA MET A 333 -12.45 -16.11 -7.00
C MET A 333 -10.95 -15.93 -7.24
N MET A 334 -10.42 -14.78 -6.84
CA MET A 334 -8.97 -14.53 -6.77
C MET A 334 -8.53 -14.49 -5.31
N ILE A 335 -7.72 -15.48 -4.91
CA ILE A 335 -7.24 -15.68 -3.55
C ILE A 335 -5.77 -15.27 -3.51
N ILE A 336 -5.49 -14.11 -2.92
CA ILE A 336 -4.16 -13.50 -2.92
C ILE A 336 -3.55 -13.64 -1.52
N THR A 337 -2.27 -14.04 -1.45
CA THR A 337 -1.42 -14.00 -0.24
C THR A 337 -2.01 -14.72 0.98
N ALA A 338 -2.79 -15.77 0.76
CA ALA A 338 -3.45 -16.53 1.82
C ALA A 338 -2.54 -17.61 2.45
N GLY A 339 -1.53 -18.06 1.71
CA GLY A 339 -0.75 -19.26 2.02
C GLY A 339 -1.62 -20.51 2.09
N GLY A 340 -1.28 -21.43 2.99
CA GLY A 340 -2.07 -22.62 3.30
C GLY A 340 -3.29 -22.34 4.17
N GLY A 341 -3.38 -21.16 4.78
CA GLY A 341 -4.30 -20.87 5.88
C GLY A 341 -5.77 -20.70 5.51
N ARG A 342 -6.59 -20.79 6.54
CA ARG A 342 -7.98 -20.31 6.69
C ARG A 342 -8.00 -19.29 7.85
N GLY A 343 -9.11 -19.10 8.54
CA GLY A 343 -9.12 -18.15 9.65
C GLY A 343 -10.22 -18.32 10.69
N SER A 344 -10.06 -17.57 11.76
CA SER A 344 -10.98 -17.43 12.89
C SER A 344 -12.20 -16.61 12.46
N PHE A 345 -13.02 -17.17 11.56
CA PHE A 345 -14.14 -16.46 10.93
C PHE A 345 -15.52 -17.03 11.31
N ASN A 346 -15.57 -18.22 11.91
CA ASN A 346 -16.82 -18.89 12.21
C ASN A 346 -16.64 -19.88 13.37
N HIS A 347 -16.51 -19.34 14.59
CA HIS A 347 -16.53 -20.07 15.84
C HIS A 347 -16.87 -19.09 16.97
N ARG A 348 -17.32 -19.59 18.13
CA ARG A 348 -17.64 -18.77 19.30
C ARG A 348 -16.41 -17.98 19.75
N PHE A 349 -16.61 -16.69 20.06
CA PHE A 349 -15.54 -15.73 20.37
C PHE A 349 -14.43 -15.62 19.30
N ALA A 350 -14.75 -15.90 18.03
CA ALA A 350 -13.83 -15.68 16.94
C ALA A 350 -13.40 -14.21 16.85
N GLN A 351 -12.14 -14.01 16.47
CA GLN A 351 -11.55 -12.71 16.20
C GLN A 351 -10.93 -12.76 14.79
N PRO A 352 -11.69 -12.31 13.76
CA PRO A 352 -11.29 -12.40 12.35
C PRO A 352 -9.93 -11.82 12.02
N SER A 353 -9.47 -10.85 12.80
CA SER A 353 -8.16 -10.20 12.63
C SER A 353 -6.95 -11.10 12.86
N ARG A 354 -7.12 -12.21 13.59
CA ARG A 354 -6.06 -13.18 13.91
C ARG A 354 -5.53 -13.86 12.63
N ASP A 355 -4.30 -13.52 12.27
CA ASP A 355 -3.48 -14.20 11.27
C ASP A 355 -2.33 -14.91 11.98
N ALA A 356 -2.37 -16.25 12.11
CA ALA A 356 -1.26 -16.96 12.74
C ALA A 356 0.03 -16.67 11.97
N HIS A 357 1.03 -16.27 12.74
CA HIS A 357 2.38 -15.99 12.33
C HIS A 357 3.34 -16.51 13.40
N ARG A 358 4.63 -16.32 13.15
CA ARG A 358 5.65 -16.77 14.08
C ARG A 358 5.68 -15.96 15.37
N TYR A 359 5.11 -14.76 15.37
CA TYR A 359 5.05 -13.84 16.51
C TYR A 359 3.67 -13.27 16.80
N SER A 360 2.62 -13.79 16.18
CA SER A 360 1.28 -13.26 16.37
C SER A 360 0.23 -14.34 16.17
N ALA A 361 -0.86 -14.25 16.92
CA ALA A 361 -1.98 -15.17 16.87
C ALA A 361 -1.53 -16.65 16.96
N PHE A 362 -0.71 -16.97 17.97
CA PHE A 362 -0.20 -18.34 18.15
C PHE A 362 -1.33 -19.35 18.35
N PHE A 363 -1.32 -20.44 17.57
CA PHE A 363 -2.22 -21.57 17.76
C PHE A 363 -3.72 -21.19 17.67
N TYR A 364 -4.08 -20.08 17.05
CA TYR A 364 -5.48 -19.79 16.71
C TYR A 364 -5.93 -20.68 15.54
N PRO A 365 -7.23 -20.99 15.43
CA PRO A 365 -7.77 -21.84 14.36
C PRO A 365 -7.72 -21.10 13.01
N THR A 366 -6.54 -21.06 12.43
CA THR A 366 -6.23 -20.30 11.21
C THR A 366 -5.63 -21.24 10.18
N ASP A 367 -4.55 -21.95 10.47
CA ASP A 367 -3.91 -22.85 9.51
C ASP A 367 -4.33 -24.32 9.73
N LEU A 368 -5.57 -24.63 9.32
CA LEU A 368 -6.21 -25.93 9.58
C LEU A 368 -6.39 -26.75 8.30
N PHE A 369 -5.96 -28.02 8.33
CA PHE A 369 -6.30 -29.02 7.30
C PHE A 369 -7.82 -29.07 7.02
N PRO A 370 -8.27 -29.21 5.76
CA PRO A 370 -7.50 -29.44 4.53
C PRO A 370 -6.89 -28.18 3.90
N PHE A 371 -5.89 -28.38 3.04
CA PHE A 371 -5.13 -27.29 2.39
C PHE A 371 -5.36 -27.18 0.88
N THR A 372 -5.73 -28.29 0.22
CA THR A 372 -5.95 -28.39 -1.24
C THR A 372 -7.44 -28.40 -1.57
N GLY A 373 -7.81 -28.05 -2.81
CA GLY A 373 -9.18 -28.23 -3.32
C GLY A 373 -9.62 -29.70 -3.33
N LYS A 374 -8.71 -30.59 -3.73
CA LYS A 374 -8.91 -32.05 -3.74
C LYS A 374 -8.99 -32.63 -2.32
N MET A 375 -9.73 -33.73 -2.18
CA MET A 375 -9.70 -34.55 -0.98
C MET A 375 -8.29 -35.11 -0.76
N GLN A 376 -7.76 -34.93 0.46
CA GLN A 376 -6.53 -35.52 0.95
C GLN A 376 -6.78 -36.30 2.24
N ILE A 377 -5.81 -37.12 2.64
CA ILE A 377 -5.84 -37.86 3.91
C ILE A 377 -4.69 -37.33 4.76
N ASP A 378 -5.00 -36.86 5.96
CA ASP A 378 -3.99 -36.57 6.98
C ASP A 378 -3.44 -37.91 7.51
N PRO A 379 -2.14 -38.22 7.31
CA PRO A 379 -1.59 -39.52 7.69
C PRO A 379 -1.49 -39.76 9.20
N VAL A 380 -1.66 -38.72 10.03
CA VAL A 380 -1.51 -38.83 11.50
C VAL A 380 -2.83 -39.15 12.19
N ASN A 381 -3.89 -38.40 11.88
CA ASN A 381 -5.22 -38.58 12.50
C ASN A 381 -6.24 -39.24 11.57
N MET A 382 -5.83 -39.60 10.34
CA MET A 382 -6.65 -40.25 9.31
C MET A 382 -7.86 -39.45 8.83
N ARG A 383 -7.92 -38.15 9.12
CA ARG A 383 -8.97 -37.25 8.63
C ARG A 383 -8.91 -37.16 7.10
N ARG A 384 -10.07 -37.23 6.45
CA ARG A 384 -10.22 -37.14 5.00
C ARG A 384 -11.05 -35.92 4.63
N ASP A 385 -10.49 -35.00 3.87
CA ASP A 385 -11.15 -33.72 3.61
C ASP A 385 -10.50 -32.95 2.44
N GLY A 386 -11.22 -31.99 1.85
CA GLY A 386 -10.74 -31.06 0.82
C GLY A 386 -11.49 -29.73 0.87
N ILE A 387 -10.89 -28.65 0.38
CA ILE A 387 -11.55 -27.33 0.40
C ILE A 387 -12.83 -27.32 -0.44
N LEU A 388 -12.87 -28.09 -1.53
CA LEU A 388 -14.01 -28.09 -2.46
C LEU A 388 -14.92 -29.32 -2.31
N THR A 389 -14.70 -30.15 -1.28
CA THR A 389 -15.48 -31.39 -1.09
C THR A 389 -16.85 -31.18 -0.43
N HIS A 390 -17.11 -29.98 0.11
CA HIS A 390 -18.35 -29.61 0.80
C HIS A 390 -19.37 -28.92 -0.10
N MET A 391 -19.15 -28.94 -1.42
CA MET A 391 -20.10 -28.41 -2.40
C MET A 391 -20.09 -29.23 -3.70
N PRO A 392 -21.22 -29.33 -4.42
CA PRO A 392 -21.26 -29.95 -5.74
C PRO A 392 -20.35 -29.23 -6.74
N GLU A 393 -19.72 -29.98 -7.64
CA GLU A 393 -18.81 -29.46 -8.68
C GLU A 393 -19.44 -28.35 -9.52
N ALA A 394 -20.72 -28.50 -9.91
CA ALA A 394 -21.45 -27.48 -10.66
C ALA A 394 -21.57 -26.13 -9.93
N LEU A 395 -21.44 -26.12 -8.60
CA LEU A 395 -21.51 -24.92 -7.75
C LEU A 395 -20.13 -24.39 -7.35
N GLN A 396 -19.04 -25.07 -7.71
CA GLN A 396 -17.69 -24.57 -7.48
C GLN A 396 -17.39 -23.38 -8.40
N PRO A 397 -16.67 -22.35 -7.92
CA PRO A 397 -16.19 -21.25 -8.75
C PRO A 397 -14.89 -21.63 -9.48
N ARG A 398 -14.52 -20.82 -10.46
CA ARG A 398 -13.16 -20.76 -11.01
C ARG A 398 -12.24 -20.08 -10.01
N ILE A 399 -11.08 -20.64 -9.71
CA ILE A 399 -10.22 -20.15 -8.63
C ILE A 399 -8.83 -19.86 -9.17
N ILE A 400 -8.35 -18.64 -8.94
CA ILE A 400 -6.94 -18.29 -9.09
C ILE A 400 -6.36 -18.05 -7.69
N SER A 401 -5.41 -18.87 -7.27
CA SER A 401 -4.64 -18.66 -6.05
C SER A 401 -3.28 -18.08 -6.38
N VAL A 402 -2.92 -16.95 -5.77
CA VAL A 402 -1.63 -16.28 -5.96
C VAL A 402 -0.92 -16.13 -4.62
N ASN A 403 0.29 -16.67 -4.51
CA ASN A 403 1.14 -16.57 -3.32
C ASN A 403 2.52 -16.08 -3.71
N THR A 404 3.22 -15.37 -2.84
CA THR A 404 4.61 -14.95 -3.09
C THR A 404 5.58 -15.90 -2.38
N GLY A 405 6.89 -15.68 -2.50
CA GLY A 405 7.89 -16.42 -1.72
C GLY A 405 7.65 -16.32 -0.22
N TYR A 406 7.18 -15.17 0.26
CA TYR A 406 6.93 -15.00 1.70
C TYR A 406 5.91 -16.00 2.19
N GLU A 407 4.89 -16.33 1.41
CA GLU A 407 3.83 -17.25 1.82
C GLU A 407 4.30 -18.70 1.93
N TYR A 408 5.32 -19.11 1.17
CA TYR A 408 5.94 -20.42 1.37
C TYR A 408 6.67 -20.48 2.71
N TRP A 409 7.42 -19.42 3.03
CA TRP A 409 8.22 -19.33 4.25
C TRP A 409 7.42 -18.97 5.50
N GLY A 410 6.42 -18.11 5.38
CA GLY A 410 5.72 -17.45 6.48
C GLY A 410 4.23 -17.81 6.60
N ARG A 411 3.65 -18.49 5.60
CA ARG A 411 2.25 -18.93 5.59
C ARG A 411 2.02 -20.35 5.02
N SER A 412 3.05 -21.19 4.98
CA SER A 412 2.94 -22.60 4.60
C SER A 412 2.28 -22.87 3.23
N ALA A 413 2.56 -22.03 2.23
CA ALA A 413 1.90 -22.12 0.92
C ALA A 413 2.16 -23.43 0.16
N SER A 414 3.26 -24.13 0.40
CA SER A 414 3.51 -25.43 -0.24
C SER A 414 2.36 -26.43 -0.01
N LEU A 415 1.71 -26.38 1.15
CA LEU A 415 0.59 -27.29 1.47
C LEU A 415 -0.64 -27.12 0.58
N ILE A 416 -0.78 -26.04 -0.20
CA ILE A 416 -1.91 -25.90 -1.14
C ILE A 416 -1.74 -26.76 -2.41
N HIS A 417 -0.56 -27.31 -2.63
CA HIS A 417 -0.24 -28.14 -3.80
C HIS A 417 0.69 -29.32 -3.47
N THR A 418 0.89 -29.65 -2.20
CA THR A 418 1.53 -30.89 -1.76
C THR A 418 0.57 -31.74 -0.92
N ASP A 419 0.85 -33.03 -0.81
CA ASP A 419 0.13 -33.86 0.15
C ASP A 419 0.48 -33.46 1.59
N PRO A 420 -0.33 -33.84 2.60
CA PRO A 420 -0.08 -33.48 4.00
C PRO A 420 1.23 -34.00 4.60
N SER A 421 1.92 -34.94 3.93
CA SER A 421 3.27 -35.39 4.31
C SER A 421 4.40 -34.67 3.58
N ALA A 422 4.07 -33.77 2.65
CA ALA A 422 4.99 -33.00 1.80
C ALA A 422 6.00 -33.88 1.04
N ARG A 423 5.52 -34.99 0.48
CA ARG A 423 6.33 -35.96 -0.28
C ARG A 423 5.97 -36.02 -1.76
N ARG A 424 4.79 -35.54 -2.15
CA ARG A 424 4.32 -35.54 -3.53
C ARG A 424 3.56 -34.26 -3.88
N ASP A 425 3.68 -33.88 -5.13
CA ASP A 425 2.88 -32.81 -5.73
C ASP A 425 1.40 -33.26 -5.86
N ILE A 426 0.49 -32.31 -5.62
CA ILE A 426 -0.95 -32.42 -5.83
C ILE A 426 -1.32 -31.40 -6.90
N MET A 427 -1.62 -31.89 -8.10
CA MET A 427 -2.07 -31.03 -9.19
C MET A 427 -3.39 -30.33 -8.81
N PRO A 428 -3.60 -29.06 -9.21
CA PRO A 428 -4.88 -28.38 -9.05
C PRO A 428 -6.03 -29.11 -9.77
N LEU A 429 -7.27 -28.79 -9.42
CA LEU A 429 -8.46 -29.17 -10.19
C LEU A 429 -8.56 -28.36 -11.50
N GLU A 430 -9.43 -28.78 -12.43
CA GLU A 430 -9.58 -28.11 -13.73
C GLU A 430 -10.06 -26.65 -13.58
N ASN A 431 -10.89 -26.39 -12.56
CA ASN A 431 -11.37 -25.06 -12.19
C ASN A 431 -10.39 -24.28 -11.29
N GLU A 432 -9.18 -24.77 -11.05
CA GLU A 432 -8.16 -24.09 -10.23
C GLU A 432 -6.94 -23.69 -11.08
N ARG A 433 -6.32 -22.58 -10.69
CA ARG A 433 -4.96 -22.19 -11.09
C ARG A 433 -4.18 -21.74 -9.86
N ILE A 434 -2.91 -22.10 -9.82
CA ILE A 434 -1.98 -21.74 -8.76
C ILE A 434 -0.81 -20.98 -9.38
N TYR A 435 -0.55 -19.79 -8.84
CA TYR A 435 0.58 -18.96 -9.24
C TYR A 435 1.44 -18.61 -8.03
N HIS A 436 2.74 -18.77 -8.19
CA HIS A 436 3.75 -18.33 -7.25
C HIS A 436 4.48 -17.11 -7.85
N ILE A 437 4.51 -15.97 -7.15
CA ILE A 437 5.40 -14.86 -7.49
C ILE A 437 6.74 -15.11 -6.81
N ALA A 438 7.74 -15.51 -7.60
CA ALA A 438 9.05 -15.90 -7.10
C ALA A 438 9.77 -14.74 -6.41
N SER A 439 10.41 -15.04 -5.29
CA SER A 439 11.14 -14.12 -4.39
C SER A 439 10.32 -12.96 -3.81
N GLY A 440 9.03 -12.84 -4.15
CA GLY A 440 8.18 -11.76 -3.67
C GLY A 440 7.99 -11.81 -2.15
N GLN A 441 7.97 -10.64 -1.50
CA GLN A 441 7.54 -10.53 -0.10
C GLN A 441 6.00 -10.43 0.00
N HIS A 442 5.45 -10.27 1.22
CA HIS A 442 4.00 -10.34 1.49
C HIS A 442 3.16 -9.29 0.75
N PHE A 443 3.72 -8.09 0.54
CA PHE A 443 3.10 -6.98 -0.19
C PHE A 443 4.18 -6.12 -0.85
N VAL A 444 3.81 -5.35 -1.87
CA VAL A 444 4.74 -4.41 -2.50
C VAL A 444 4.98 -3.21 -1.58
N ASN A 445 6.24 -2.92 -1.25
CA ASN A 445 6.65 -1.74 -0.47
C ASN A 445 6.87 -0.51 -1.36
N SER A 446 7.12 0.64 -0.72
CA SER A 446 7.70 1.80 -1.39
C SER A 446 9.07 1.48 -2.00
N PHE A 447 9.41 2.22 -3.06
CA PHE A 447 10.74 2.23 -3.65
C PHE A 447 11.23 3.69 -3.74
N PRO A 448 12.51 3.99 -3.47
CA PRO A 448 13.54 3.07 -3.01
C PRO A 448 13.19 2.47 -1.65
N PRO A 449 13.66 1.26 -1.36
CA PRO A 449 13.26 0.58 -0.14
C PRO A 449 13.91 1.28 1.07
N GLU A 450 13.12 1.50 2.13
CA GLU A 450 13.58 2.20 3.33
C GLU A 450 14.45 1.26 4.19
N THR A 451 15.66 1.70 4.53
CA THR A 451 16.47 1.02 5.55
C THR A 451 15.75 1.11 6.89
N ALA A 452 15.32 -0.01 7.47
CA ALA A 452 14.92 0.01 8.88
C ALA A 452 16.18 0.21 9.76
N ASP A 453 15.98 0.56 11.03
CA ASP A 453 17.01 0.83 12.06
C ASP A 453 18.05 -0.29 12.31
N LYS A 454 18.13 -1.32 11.46
CA LYS A 454 19.06 -2.45 11.59
C LYS A 454 19.77 -2.70 10.26
N ASP A 455 21.10 -2.77 10.31
CA ASP A 455 22.05 -2.82 9.18
C ASP A 455 21.83 -3.92 8.11
N TYR A 456 20.86 -4.83 8.29
CA TYR A 456 20.59 -5.96 7.40
C TYR A 456 19.24 -5.90 6.68
N TYR A 457 18.35 -4.96 7.06
CA TYR A 457 17.00 -4.87 6.49
C TYR A 457 16.83 -3.63 5.61
N ILE A 458 17.05 -3.82 4.31
CA ILE A 458 16.79 -2.80 3.30
C ILE A 458 15.33 -2.89 2.81
N GLY A 459 14.67 -4.05 2.96
CA GLY A 459 13.36 -4.34 2.37
C GLY A 459 13.44 -4.95 0.97
N ASN A 460 12.46 -5.77 0.58
CA ASN A 460 12.37 -6.36 -0.76
C ASN A 460 11.36 -5.55 -1.61
N PRO A 461 11.79 -4.83 -2.65
CA PRO A 461 10.93 -3.90 -3.37
C PRO A 461 10.33 -4.49 -4.66
N LEU A 462 10.31 -5.82 -4.82
CA LEU A 462 9.75 -6.47 -6.01
C LEU A 462 8.34 -5.96 -6.32
N GLU A 463 8.14 -5.51 -7.55
CA GLU A 463 6.88 -4.95 -8.01
C GLU A 463 6.06 -6.01 -8.75
N PHE A 464 5.07 -6.59 -8.09
CA PHE A 464 4.24 -7.67 -8.64
C PHE A 464 2.76 -7.32 -8.79
N ARG A 465 2.36 -6.05 -8.60
CA ARG A 465 0.99 -5.61 -8.93
C ARG A 465 0.62 -5.79 -10.41
N PRO A 466 1.54 -5.62 -11.38
CA PRO A 466 1.25 -5.95 -12.78
C PRO A 466 0.81 -7.41 -12.99
N ASN A 467 1.38 -8.36 -12.24
CA ASN A 467 0.96 -9.76 -12.31
C ASN A 467 -0.46 -9.94 -11.76
N TYR A 468 -0.79 -9.27 -10.64
CA TYR A 468 -2.16 -9.32 -10.09
C TYR A 468 -3.19 -8.78 -11.09
N ARG A 469 -2.86 -7.71 -11.81
CA ARG A 469 -3.72 -7.13 -12.86
C ARG A 469 -3.93 -8.10 -14.02
N ALA A 470 -2.84 -8.67 -14.56
CA ALA A 470 -2.93 -9.64 -15.65
C ALA A 470 -3.75 -10.88 -15.25
N LEU A 471 -3.48 -11.44 -14.07
CA LEU A 471 -4.19 -12.62 -13.57
C LEU A 471 -5.66 -12.33 -13.23
N PHE A 472 -6.00 -11.12 -12.78
CA PHE A 472 -7.39 -10.72 -12.57
C PHE A 472 -8.15 -10.64 -13.90
N VAL A 473 -7.57 -10.02 -14.93
CA VAL A 473 -8.16 -9.98 -16.28
C VAL A 473 -8.33 -11.40 -16.84
N ALA A 474 -7.35 -12.28 -16.61
CA ALA A 474 -7.46 -13.69 -16.98
C ALA A 474 -8.62 -14.40 -16.25
N LEU A 475 -8.83 -14.15 -14.95
CA LEU A 475 -10.00 -14.68 -14.21
C LEU A 475 -11.31 -14.13 -14.78
N LEU A 476 -11.36 -12.83 -15.07
CA LEU A 476 -12.53 -12.17 -15.65
C LEU A 476 -12.93 -12.84 -16.96
N HIS A 477 -11.99 -12.98 -17.90
CA HIS A 477 -12.23 -13.63 -19.19
C HIS A 477 -12.51 -15.12 -19.05
N TRP A 478 -11.89 -15.78 -18.07
CA TRP A 478 -12.22 -17.16 -17.77
C TRP A 478 -13.68 -17.29 -17.39
N VAL A 479 -14.19 -16.48 -16.46
CA VAL A 479 -15.59 -16.50 -16.04
C VAL A 479 -16.54 -16.04 -17.14
N ARG A 480 -16.34 -14.85 -17.70
CA ARG A 480 -17.26 -14.18 -18.62
C ARG A 480 -17.30 -14.85 -20.00
N ASP A 481 -16.11 -15.21 -20.52
CA ASP A 481 -15.90 -15.55 -21.92
C ASP A 481 -15.47 -17.02 -22.12
N ASN A 482 -15.29 -17.77 -21.02
CA ASN A 482 -14.80 -19.15 -21.02
C ASN A 482 -13.37 -19.30 -21.61
N GLN A 483 -12.59 -18.21 -21.63
CA GLN A 483 -11.20 -18.21 -22.08
C GLN A 483 -10.28 -18.74 -20.97
N LEU A 484 -9.52 -19.80 -21.24
CA LEU A 484 -8.61 -20.34 -20.22
C LEU A 484 -7.55 -19.29 -19.82
N PRO A 485 -7.26 -19.13 -18.52
CA PRO A 485 -6.10 -18.36 -18.07
C PRO A 485 -4.82 -19.13 -18.41
N PRO A 486 -3.63 -18.51 -18.25
CA PRO A 486 -2.36 -19.21 -18.33
C PRO A 486 -2.35 -20.50 -17.50
N ASP A 487 -1.46 -21.42 -17.89
CA ASP A 487 -1.24 -22.60 -17.07
C ASP A 487 -0.64 -22.20 -15.71
N SER A 488 -0.97 -23.00 -14.69
CA SER A 488 -0.45 -22.76 -13.34
C SER A 488 1.08 -22.73 -13.36
N SER A 489 1.67 -21.80 -12.62
CA SER A 489 3.12 -21.65 -12.51
C SER A 489 3.51 -21.57 -11.05
N TYR A 490 4.12 -22.63 -10.53
CA TYR A 490 4.50 -22.78 -9.11
C TYR A 490 5.60 -23.85 -8.96
N PRO A 491 6.45 -23.77 -7.92
CA PRO A 491 7.54 -24.72 -7.72
C PRO A 491 7.02 -26.11 -7.36
N LEU A 492 7.65 -27.15 -7.91
CA LEU A 492 7.26 -28.56 -7.76
C LEU A 492 8.36 -29.41 -7.13
N ILE A 493 7.96 -30.43 -6.37
CA ILE A 493 8.87 -31.43 -5.79
C ILE A 493 9.55 -32.22 -6.90
N ARG A 494 8.77 -32.69 -7.89
CA ARG A 494 9.28 -33.55 -8.97
C ARG A 494 10.33 -32.88 -9.87
N GLU A 495 10.30 -31.56 -9.97
CA GLU A 495 11.27 -30.77 -10.74
C GLU A 495 12.47 -30.31 -9.88
N GLY A 496 12.48 -30.62 -8.58
CA GLY A 496 13.52 -30.18 -7.64
C GLY A 496 13.43 -28.70 -7.26
N GLU A 497 12.37 -27.99 -7.64
CA GLU A 497 12.14 -26.58 -7.37
C GLU A 497 11.53 -26.32 -5.99
N LEU A 498 10.99 -27.36 -5.34
CA LEU A 498 10.39 -27.29 -4.01
C LEU A 498 11.09 -28.27 -3.06
N VAL A 499 11.75 -27.75 -2.03
CA VAL A 499 12.66 -28.51 -1.17
C VAL A 499 12.41 -28.29 0.32
N ALA A 500 12.96 -29.17 1.16
CA ALA A 500 12.99 -28.93 2.60
C ALA A 500 13.83 -27.66 2.90
N PRO A 501 13.46 -26.85 3.90
CA PRO A 501 14.14 -25.57 4.19
C PRO A 501 15.66 -25.68 4.36
N GLU A 502 16.13 -26.74 5.01
CA GLU A 502 17.56 -27.00 5.22
C GLU A 502 18.32 -27.45 3.96
N LYS A 503 17.61 -27.67 2.84
CA LYS A 503 18.18 -28.09 1.55
C LYS A 503 18.17 -26.98 0.50
N VAL A 504 17.75 -25.76 0.85
CA VAL A 504 17.87 -24.62 -0.05
C VAL A 504 19.35 -24.32 -0.26
N ASP A 505 19.79 -24.35 -1.51
CA ASP A 505 21.20 -24.27 -1.89
C ASP A 505 21.55 -22.83 -2.29
N TYR A 506 21.62 -21.95 -1.28
CA TYR A 506 21.99 -20.56 -1.52
C TYR A 506 23.44 -20.44 -1.99
N PRO A 507 23.75 -19.58 -2.99
CA PRO A 507 25.13 -19.27 -3.33
C PRO A 507 25.85 -18.62 -2.15
N SER A 508 27.19 -18.63 -2.18
CA SER A 508 27.97 -17.90 -1.17
C SER A 508 27.72 -16.40 -1.33
N ILE A 509 27.10 -15.78 -0.31
CA ILE A 509 26.80 -14.35 -0.26
C ILE A 509 27.39 -13.78 1.03
N PRO A 510 28.22 -12.70 0.99
CA PRO A 510 28.81 -12.12 2.18
C PRO A 510 27.77 -11.69 3.21
N SER A 511 27.99 -12.05 4.48
CA SER A 511 27.16 -11.68 5.64
C SER A 511 25.68 -12.11 5.56
N PHE A 512 25.30 -12.95 4.59
CA PHE A 512 23.95 -13.48 4.48
C PHE A 512 23.76 -14.68 5.43
N ILE A 513 22.66 -14.66 6.17
CA ILE A 513 22.24 -15.76 7.05
C ILE A 513 20.89 -16.29 6.54
N PRO A 514 20.82 -17.54 6.04
CA PRO A 514 19.57 -18.11 5.56
C PRO A 514 18.63 -18.47 6.72
N ALA A 515 17.31 -18.38 6.47
CA ALA A 515 16.33 -18.94 7.38
C ALA A 515 16.35 -20.46 7.23
N VAL A 516 16.37 -21.17 8.36
CA VAL A 516 16.34 -22.64 8.37
C VAL A 516 14.97 -23.21 8.75
N LYS A 517 14.03 -22.34 9.14
CA LYS A 517 12.73 -22.77 9.64
C LYS A 517 11.61 -21.87 9.13
N PRO A 518 10.67 -22.39 8.32
CA PRO A 518 9.46 -21.67 7.92
C PRO A 518 8.40 -21.70 9.03
N GLN A 519 7.27 -21.05 8.79
CA GLN A 519 6.06 -21.18 9.58
C GLN A 519 5.46 -22.57 9.36
N GLU A 520 5.25 -23.29 10.46
CA GLU A 520 4.62 -24.61 10.49
C GLU A 520 3.18 -24.49 10.99
N PRO A 521 2.20 -25.07 10.27
CA PRO A 521 0.87 -25.29 10.82
C PRO A 521 0.87 -26.57 11.67
N TYR A 522 0.05 -26.60 12.70
CA TYR A 522 0.03 -27.68 13.68
C TYR A 522 -1.33 -28.37 13.69
N ARG A 523 -1.33 -29.67 14.02
CA ARG A 523 -2.57 -30.39 14.35
C ARG A 523 -3.02 -29.95 15.73
N MET A 524 -3.89 -28.95 15.76
CA MET A 524 -4.38 -28.36 17.00
C MET A 524 -5.60 -29.12 17.52
N ASP A 525 -5.62 -29.38 18.83
CA ASP A 525 -6.80 -29.87 19.55
C ASP A 525 -7.40 -28.75 20.42
N TYR A 526 -8.53 -28.23 19.93
CA TYR A 526 -9.33 -27.18 20.59
C TYR A 526 -10.34 -27.74 21.59
N GLY A 527 -10.37 -29.06 21.79
CA GLY A 527 -11.27 -29.77 22.69
C GLY A 527 -12.51 -30.35 21.99
N PRO A 528 -13.32 -31.12 22.74
CA PRO A 528 -14.38 -31.96 22.18
C PRO A 528 -15.52 -31.19 21.50
N GLU A 529 -15.74 -29.93 21.88
CA GLU A 529 -16.82 -29.09 21.34
C GLU A 529 -16.40 -28.33 20.05
N TRP A 530 -15.19 -28.56 19.53
CA TRP A 530 -14.69 -27.86 18.35
C TRP A 530 -15.53 -28.11 17.09
N GLN A 531 -16.17 -29.27 16.97
CA GLN A 531 -17.09 -29.57 15.86
C GLN A 531 -18.31 -28.63 15.83
N LYS A 532 -18.66 -28.01 16.96
CA LYS A 532 -19.72 -27.00 17.07
C LYS A 532 -19.16 -25.57 16.99
N GLY A 533 -17.87 -25.41 16.66
CA GLY A 533 -17.21 -24.10 16.67
C GLY A 533 -16.96 -23.55 18.07
N ILE A 534 -16.76 -24.39 19.09
CA ILE A 534 -16.46 -23.94 20.46
C ILE A 534 -15.06 -24.42 20.86
N ILE A 535 -14.20 -23.48 21.26
CA ILE A 535 -12.87 -23.82 21.81
C ILE A 535 -13.03 -24.11 23.31
N ALA A 536 -12.90 -25.38 23.69
CA ALA A 536 -12.96 -25.83 25.08
C ALA A 536 -11.58 -25.84 25.76
N ASN A 537 -10.49 -25.92 24.98
CA ASN A 537 -9.12 -25.90 25.48
C ASN A 537 -8.45 -24.56 25.14
N GLN A 538 -8.22 -23.71 26.14
CA GLN A 538 -7.43 -22.48 26.02
C GLN A 538 -6.28 -22.47 27.05
N PRO A 539 -5.00 -22.43 26.62
CA PRO A 539 -4.54 -22.62 25.24
C PRO A 539 -4.82 -24.05 24.72
N PRO A 540 -4.97 -24.24 23.40
CA PRO A 540 -5.20 -25.55 22.80
C PRO A 540 -3.99 -26.48 22.94
N VAL A 541 -4.24 -27.78 22.84
CA VAL A 541 -3.19 -28.80 22.83
C VAL A 541 -2.54 -28.82 21.44
N VAL A 542 -1.21 -28.70 21.39
CA VAL A 542 -0.42 -28.65 20.16
C VAL A 542 0.03 -30.06 19.80
N GLY A 543 -0.43 -30.60 18.67
CA GLY A 543 0.03 -31.87 18.12
C GLY A 543 1.18 -31.71 17.12
N GLU A 544 1.45 -32.77 16.35
CA GLU A 544 2.52 -32.78 15.34
C GLU A 544 2.31 -31.72 14.23
N PRO A 545 3.37 -31.00 13.80
CA PRO A 545 3.29 -30.05 12.70
C PRO A 545 3.05 -30.76 11.35
N PHE A 546 2.52 -30.02 10.38
CA PHE A 546 2.58 -30.41 8.98
C PHE A 546 3.94 -29.98 8.41
N PRO A 547 4.65 -30.86 7.68
CA PRO A 547 5.90 -30.48 7.02
C PRO A 547 5.63 -29.42 5.94
N VAL A 548 6.48 -28.40 5.90
CA VAL A 548 6.39 -27.30 4.93
C VAL A 548 7.67 -27.28 4.11
N LEU A 549 7.50 -27.26 2.79
CA LEU A 549 8.57 -27.06 1.83
C LEU A 549 8.60 -25.61 1.36
N VAL A 550 9.74 -25.21 0.81
CA VAL A 550 10.03 -23.85 0.34
C VAL A 550 10.67 -23.92 -1.06
N PRO A 551 10.55 -22.85 -1.87
CA PRO A 551 11.17 -22.82 -3.20
C PRO A 551 12.70 -22.94 -3.09
N GLN A 552 13.29 -23.73 -3.98
CA GLN A 552 14.73 -23.76 -4.23
C GLN A 552 15.15 -22.45 -4.91
N VAL A 553 16.44 -22.12 -4.88
CA VAL A 553 17.00 -20.93 -5.53
C VAL A 553 17.91 -21.28 -6.70
N ASP A 554 18.06 -20.35 -7.63
CA ASP A 554 19.06 -20.41 -8.69
C ASP A 554 20.47 -20.03 -8.19
N THR A 555 21.45 -20.02 -9.09
CA THR A 555 22.84 -19.64 -8.79
C THR A 555 23.00 -18.20 -8.32
N ASN A 556 21.97 -17.37 -8.48
CA ASN A 556 21.92 -15.99 -8.03
C ASN A 556 21.22 -15.83 -6.68
N GLY A 557 20.70 -16.93 -6.10
CA GLY A 557 19.96 -16.93 -4.84
C GLY A 557 18.49 -16.50 -4.98
N ASN A 558 17.95 -16.41 -6.20
CA ASN A 558 16.55 -16.06 -6.46
C ASN A 558 15.69 -17.32 -6.63
N GLU A 559 14.44 -17.31 -6.14
CA GLU A 559 13.58 -18.50 -6.12
C GLU A 559 13.27 -19.06 -7.52
N LEU A 560 13.44 -20.37 -7.70
CA LEU A 560 13.05 -21.15 -8.87
C LEU A 560 11.54 -21.42 -8.90
N GLY A 561 11.04 -21.80 -10.08
CA GLY A 561 9.62 -22.04 -10.32
C GLY A 561 8.78 -20.76 -10.26
N GLY A 562 7.51 -20.86 -10.63
CA GLY A 562 6.59 -19.73 -10.57
C GLY A 562 6.77 -18.66 -11.65
N ILE A 563 6.10 -17.53 -11.43
CA ILE A 563 6.24 -16.31 -12.21
C ILE A 563 7.49 -15.58 -11.71
N ARG A 564 8.56 -15.66 -12.51
CA ARG A 564 9.82 -14.95 -12.29
C ARG A 564 9.79 -13.64 -13.08
N ASN A 565 9.68 -12.53 -12.36
CA ASN A 565 9.62 -11.18 -12.94
C ASN A 565 11.01 -10.72 -13.46
N VAL A 566 11.03 -9.58 -14.16
CA VAL A 566 12.25 -9.02 -14.78
C VAL A 566 13.42 -8.91 -13.78
N GLU A 567 13.13 -8.63 -12.52
CA GLU A 567 14.13 -8.48 -11.46
C GLU A 567 14.88 -9.79 -11.13
N LEU A 568 14.29 -10.95 -11.42
CA LEU A 568 14.93 -12.25 -11.18
C LEU A 568 15.65 -12.78 -12.42
N GLU A 569 15.18 -12.39 -13.60
CA GLU A 569 15.63 -12.91 -14.91
C GLU A 569 16.64 -12.00 -15.58
N VAL A 570 16.62 -10.72 -15.23
CA VAL A 570 17.64 -9.72 -15.52
C VAL A 570 18.12 -9.15 -14.17
N PRO A 571 18.73 -9.96 -13.30
CA PRO A 571 18.92 -9.62 -11.90
C PRO A 571 20.03 -8.58 -11.68
N LEU A 572 19.75 -7.67 -10.75
CA LEU A 572 20.72 -6.74 -10.15
C LEU A 572 20.99 -7.05 -8.67
N ALA A 573 20.22 -7.98 -8.09
CA ALA A 573 20.26 -8.34 -6.69
C ALA A 573 19.74 -9.77 -6.48
N THR A 574 20.02 -10.29 -5.29
CA THR A 574 19.32 -11.44 -4.72
C THR A 574 18.11 -10.91 -3.95
N TYR A 575 16.92 -11.36 -4.32
CA TYR A 575 15.66 -11.00 -3.70
C TYR A 575 15.21 -12.14 -2.80
N ILE A 576 15.18 -11.86 -1.50
CA ILE A 576 14.84 -12.83 -0.47
C ILE A 576 13.44 -12.49 0.05
N PRO A 577 12.50 -13.45 0.05
CA PRO A 577 11.12 -13.17 0.41
C PRO A 577 10.90 -12.92 1.91
N TYR A 578 11.88 -13.26 2.75
CA TYR A 578 11.87 -13.11 4.19
C TYR A 578 13.05 -12.27 4.69
N SER A 579 12.99 -11.91 5.97
CA SER A 579 14.07 -11.26 6.73
C SER A 579 14.13 -11.91 8.10
N LEU A 580 15.26 -11.84 8.78
CA LEU A 580 15.40 -12.38 10.13
C LEU A 580 15.22 -11.29 11.18
N ARG A 581 14.61 -11.65 12.30
CA ARG A 581 14.51 -10.84 13.51
C ARG A 581 15.80 -10.98 14.30
N GLU A 582 16.52 -9.89 14.53
CA GLU A 582 17.78 -9.88 15.28
C GLU A 582 17.74 -9.01 16.54
N ASN A 583 18.65 -9.27 17.47
CA ASN A 583 18.90 -8.50 18.69
C ASN A 583 17.72 -8.45 19.67
N MET A 584 16.96 -9.56 19.78
CA MET A 584 15.82 -9.67 20.69
C MET A 584 16.00 -10.86 21.65
N ALA A 585 15.55 -10.71 22.90
CA ALA A 585 15.65 -11.77 23.91
C ALA A 585 14.85 -13.04 23.54
N GLY A 586 13.75 -12.88 22.81
CA GLY A 586 12.96 -13.95 22.23
C GLY A 586 12.86 -13.80 20.73
N GLY A 587 12.91 -14.93 20.01
CA GLY A 587 12.76 -14.92 18.57
C GLY A 587 13.97 -14.44 17.75
N ASN A 588 15.16 -14.42 18.34
CA ASN A 588 16.38 -14.08 17.59
C ASN A 588 16.66 -15.12 16.50
N GLY A 589 16.91 -14.67 15.27
CA GLY A 589 17.18 -15.51 14.10
C GLY A 589 15.95 -16.14 13.44
N GLU A 590 14.73 -15.82 13.88
CA GLU A 590 13.52 -16.29 13.18
C GLU A 590 12.99 -15.26 12.18
N ILE A 591 12.16 -15.72 11.24
CA ILE A 591 11.59 -14.88 10.18
C ILE A 591 10.72 -13.77 10.77
N ALA A 592 10.97 -12.53 10.35
CA ALA A 592 10.16 -11.36 10.63
C ALA A 592 8.85 -11.37 9.81
N ASP A 593 7.77 -10.91 10.42
CA ASP A 593 6.46 -10.91 9.76
C ASP A 593 6.45 -9.97 8.54
N PHE A 594 6.08 -10.54 7.39
CA PHE A 594 5.76 -9.88 6.11
C PHE A 594 6.89 -9.21 5.35
N ARG A 595 8.10 -9.26 5.88
CA ARG A 595 9.22 -8.44 5.42
C ARG A 595 10.25 -9.28 4.67
N GLY A 596 10.54 -8.94 3.42
CA GLY A 596 11.63 -9.53 2.64
C GLY A 596 12.90 -8.67 2.66
N THR A 597 14.02 -9.25 2.23
CA THR A 597 15.31 -8.56 2.13
C THR A 597 15.81 -8.56 0.69
N LEU A 598 16.55 -7.52 0.32
CA LEU A 598 17.26 -7.43 -0.94
C LEU A 598 18.76 -7.33 -0.66
N ILE A 599 19.56 -8.13 -1.36
CA ILE A 599 21.03 -8.09 -1.28
C ILE A 599 21.56 -7.77 -2.68
N PRO A 600 22.04 -6.54 -2.94
CA PRO A 600 22.59 -6.16 -4.24
C PRO A 600 23.70 -7.09 -4.70
N PHE A 601 23.83 -7.28 -6.01
CA PHE A 601 25.01 -7.92 -6.59
C PHE A 601 26.23 -6.99 -6.44
N PRO A 602 27.45 -7.54 -6.38
CA PRO A 602 28.63 -6.71 -6.32
C PRO A 602 28.81 -5.93 -7.63
N VAL A 603 29.26 -4.68 -7.56
CA VAL A 603 29.50 -3.86 -8.77
C VAL A 603 30.72 -4.37 -9.56
N SER A 604 31.68 -4.98 -8.88
CA SER A 604 32.88 -5.62 -9.42
C SER A 604 33.11 -6.95 -8.69
N GLU A 605 33.76 -7.91 -9.34
CA GLU A 605 34.01 -9.26 -8.78
C GLU A 605 34.55 -9.23 -7.35
N GLN A 606 34.01 -10.08 -6.49
CA GLN A 606 34.38 -10.21 -5.07
C GLN A 606 34.76 -11.66 -4.75
N PRO A 607 35.90 -11.93 -4.08
CA PRO A 607 36.38 -13.29 -3.83
C PRO A 607 35.46 -14.20 -3.00
N ASN A 608 34.56 -13.61 -2.19
CA ASN A 608 33.67 -14.33 -1.27
C ASN A 608 32.18 -14.16 -1.65
N ASP A 609 31.89 -13.71 -2.86
CA ASP A 609 30.54 -13.67 -3.42
C ASP A 609 30.54 -14.54 -4.68
N ALA A 610 29.74 -15.61 -4.67
CA ALA A 610 29.65 -16.52 -5.81
C ALA A 610 28.80 -15.95 -6.95
N ARG A 611 28.09 -14.84 -6.72
CA ARG A 611 27.24 -14.19 -7.71
C ARG A 611 28.09 -13.31 -8.63
N PRO A 612 27.75 -13.23 -9.92
CA PRO A 612 28.49 -12.40 -10.88
C PRO A 612 28.37 -10.92 -10.55
N ALA A 613 29.41 -10.15 -10.90
CA ALA A 613 29.33 -8.70 -10.78
C ALA A 613 28.37 -8.08 -11.80
N ILE A 614 27.72 -6.96 -11.43
CA ILE A 614 26.79 -6.24 -12.31
C ILE A 614 27.45 -5.86 -13.65
N LYS A 615 28.72 -5.39 -13.63
CA LYS A 615 29.46 -5.03 -14.85
C LYS A 615 29.79 -6.22 -15.74
N THR A 616 29.83 -7.42 -15.18
CA THR A 616 30.05 -8.67 -15.91
C THR A 616 28.76 -9.10 -16.62
N LEU A 617 27.60 -8.91 -15.97
CA LEU A 617 26.29 -9.20 -16.56
C LEU A 617 25.84 -8.15 -17.59
N TYR A 618 26.04 -6.87 -17.27
CA TYR A 618 25.57 -5.74 -18.07
C TYR A 618 26.69 -4.71 -18.19
N PRO A 619 27.28 -4.53 -19.38
CA PRO A 619 28.31 -3.52 -19.63
C PRO A 619 27.86 -2.09 -19.27
N ASP A 620 26.59 -1.76 -19.58
CA ASP A 620 25.99 -0.48 -19.29
C ASP A 620 24.46 -0.57 -19.07
N LYS A 621 23.87 0.60 -18.79
CA LYS A 621 22.44 0.75 -18.51
C LYS A 621 21.55 0.41 -19.71
N ASN A 622 22.00 0.72 -20.93
CA ASN A 622 21.21 0.47 -22.13
C ASN A 622 21.10 -1.02 -22.39
N GLU A 623 22.22 -1.76 -22.26
CA GLU A 623 22.22 -3.22 -22.40
C GLU A 623 21.31 -3.87 -21.35
N TYR A 624 21.37 -3.43 -20.09
CA TYR A 624 20.45 -3.89 -19.05
C TYR A 624 18.98 -3.64 -19.45
N LEU A 625 18.64 -2.43 -19.89
CA LEU A 625 17.27 -2.10 -20.29
C LEU A 625 16.79 -2.82 -21.56
N ASP A 626 17.70 -3.17 -22.47
CA ASP A 626 17.40 -3.99 -23.65
C ASP A 626 17.06 -5.43 -23.25
N GLN A 627 17.79 -6.02 -22.30
CA GLN A 627 17.44 -7.32 -21.74
C GLN A 627 16.12 -7.28 -20.97
N VAL A 628 15.84 -6.20 -20.21
CA VAL A 628 14.53 -6.02 -19.57
C VAL A 628 13.41 -5.99 -20.61
N ARG A 629 13.57 -5.24 -21.71
CA ARG A 629 12.58 -5.21 -22.80
C ARG A 629 12.32 -6.59 -23.40
N LEU A 630 13.37 -7.33 -23.73
CA LEU A 630 13.27 -8.69 -24.29
C LEU A 630 12.57 -9.66 -23.32
N TYR A 631 12.79 -9.51 -22.01
CA TYR A 631 12.10 -10.36 -21.04
C TYR A 631 10.64 -9.96 -20.81
N LEU A 632 10.31 -8.67 -20.90
CA LEU A 632 8.93 -8.19 -20.83
C LEU A 632 8.08 -8.74 -21.98
N GLU A 633 8.64 -8.87 -23.19
CA GLU A 633 7.99 -9.54 -24.32
C GLU A 633 7.60 -10.99 -23.96
N LYS A 634 8.50 -11.74 -23.31
CA LYS A 634 8.22 -13.12 -22.86
C LYS A 634 7.14 -13.19 -21.77
N LEU A 635 7.13 -12.25 -20.84
CA LEU A 635 6.07 -12.18 -19.82
C LEU A 635 4.72 -11.85 -20.46
N GLN A 636 4.71 -10.99 -21.47
CA GLN A 636 3.51 -10.63 -22.22
C GLN A 636 2.99 -11.82 -23.04
N GLU A 637 3.87 -12.56 -23.72
CA GLU A 637 3.51 -13.78 -24.47
C GLU A 637 2.91 -14.88 -23.59
N LYS A 638 3.27 -14.89 -22.30
CA LYS A 638 2.71 -15.81 -21.29
C LYS A 638 1.49 -15.25 -20.55
N ASP A 639 0.98 -14.09 -20.96
CA ASP A 639 -0.11 -13.34 -20.31
C ASP A 639 0.11 -13.06 -18.80
N PHE A 640 1.37 -12.92 -18.36
CA PHE A 640 1.73 -12.57 -16.98
C PHE A 640 1.90 -11.06 -16.75
N ILE A 641 1.82 -10.26 -17.81
CA ILE A 641 1.80 -8.80 -17.76
C ILE A 641 0.87 -8.26 -18.86
N LEU A 642 0.14 -7.19 -18.56
CA LEU A 642 -0.68 -6.49 -19.56
C LEU A 642 0.18 -5.52 -20.39
N PRO A 643 -0.14 -5.29 -21.67
CA PRO A 643 0.59 -4.33 -22.51
C PRO A 643 0.72 -2.93 -21.88
N ARG A 644 -0.32 -2.48 -21.17
CA ARG A 644 -0.35 -1.18 -20.48
C ARG A 644 0.58 -1.07 -19.27
N ASP A 645 1.02 -2.21 -18.73
CA ASP A 645 1.88 -2.27 -17.54
C ASP A 645 3.37 -2.39 -17.93
N ILE A 646 3.70 -2.54 -19.21
CA ILE A 646 5.09 -2.65 -19.69
C ILE A 646 5.90 -1.40 -19.37
N HIS A 647 5.33 -0.21 -19.64
CA HIS A 647 6.04 1.06 -19.45
C HIS A 647 6.45 1.28 -17.99
N ARG A 648 5.53 1.05 -17.03
CA ARG A 648 5.82 1.21 -15.61
C ARG A 648 6.88 0.23 -15.10
N VAL A 649 6.92 -1.00 -15.62
CA VAL A 649 7.97 -1.97 -15.24
C VAL A 649 9.31 -1.51 -15.79
N LEU A 650 9.39 -1.03 -17.03
CA LEU A 650 10.61 -0.45 -17.61
C LEU A 650 11.12 0.76 -16.81
N GLU A 651 10.23 1.66 -16.40
CA GLU A 651 10.58 2.80 -15.54
C GLU A 651 11.09 2.35 -14.18
N ARG A 652 10.41 1.40 -13.54
CA ARG A 652 10.87 0.82 -12.28
C ARG A 652 12.25 0.18 -12.42
N SER A 653 12.49 -0.60 -13.48
CA SER A 653 13.81 -1.21 -13.76
C SER A 653 14.90 -0.15 -13.94
N ARG A 654 14.59 0.98 -14.57
CA ARG A 654 15.50 2.13 -14.72
C ARG A 654 15.88 2.73 -13.36
N ASP A 655 14.90 2.88 -12.47
CA ASP A 655 15.12 3.41 -11.12
C ASP A 655 15.97 2.45 -10.28
N TYR A 656 15.71 1.15 -10.38
CA TYR A 656 16.50 0.11 -9.74
C TYR A 656 17.97 0.14 -10.16
N TRP A 657 18.24 0.23 -11.46
CA TRP A 657 19.62 0.34 -11.97
C TRP A 657 20.34 1.54 -11.33
N ASN A 658 19.68 2.70 -11.30
CA ASN A 658 20.23 3.92 -10.73
C ASN A 658 20.46 3.82 -9.22
N TRP A 659 19.61 3.07 -8.51
CA TRP A 659 19.69 2.90 -7.06
C TRP A 659 20.77 1.87 -6.65
N ILE A 660 20.87 0.71 -7.33
CA ILE A 660 21.82 -0.36 -7.02
C ILE A 660 23.23 -0.06 -7.52
N ASN A 661 23.33 0.51 -8.72
CA ASN A 661 24.58 0.88 -9.34
C ASN A 661 24.66 2.40 -9.39
N PRO A 662 24.77 3.09 -8.23
CA PRO A 662 25.23 4.45 -8.24
C PRO A 662 26.69 4.33 -8.65
N TYR A 663 27.00 4.39 -9.94
CA TYR A 663 28.38 4.67 -10.33
C TYR A 663 28.86 5.82 -9.43
N PRO A 664 30.11 5.73 -8.90
CA PRO A 664 30.63 6.75 -7.98
C PRO A 664 30.27 8.06 -8.63
N PRO A 665 29.58 8.98 -7.93
CA PRO A 665 29.04 10.19 -8.55
C PRO A 665 30.14 10.63 -9.48
N SER A 666 29.89 10.68 -10.79
CA SER A 666 30.89 11.22 -11.72
C SER A 666 31.44 12.40 -10.96
N GLN A 667 32.72 12.43 -10.56
CA GLN A 667 33.19 13.35 -9.51
C GLN A 667 32.84 14.78 -9.93
N LYS A 668 31.65 15.20 -9.55
CA LYS A 668 30.96 16.40 -9.99
C LYS A 668 30.29 16.78 -8.72
N ALA A 669 30.91 17.77 -8.09
CA ALA A 669 30.27 18.51 -7.04
C ALA A 669 28.84 18.82 -7.51
N PRO A 670 27.83 18.65 -6.65
CA PRO A 670 26.48 19.07 -6.99
C PRO A 670 26.53 20.54 -7.40
N VAL A 671 25.85 20.90 -8.50
CA VAL A 671 25.65 22.31 -8.85
C VAL A 671 24.76 22.92 -7.77
N LYS A 672 25.30 23.83 -6.98
CA LYS A 672 24.53 24.54 -5.95
C LYS A 672 23.88 25.78 -6.55
N MET A 673 22.57 25.92 -6.38
CA MET A 673 21.80 27.08 -6.84
C MET A 673 21.08 27.74 -5.67
N VAL A 674 21.03 29.08 -5.68
CA VAL A 674 20.22 29.88 -4.76
C VAL A 674 19.31 30.81 -5.56
N SER A 675 18.04 30.93 -5.16
CA SER A 675 17.15 32.04 -5.56
C SER A 675 17.00 32.96 -4.36
N PHE A 676 17.26 34.26 -4.52
CA PHE A 676 17.19 35.19 -3.41
C PHE A 676 16.69 36.58 -3.82
N ASN A 677 15.43 36.89 -3.52
CA ASN A 677 14.92 38.25 -3.62
C ASN A 677 15.58 39.08 -2.51
N ILE A 678 16.49 39.99 -2.89
CA ILE A 678 17.29 40.76 -1.94
C ILE A 678 16.61 42.05 -1.49
N ARG A 679 15.40 42.34 -1.99
CA ARG A 679 14.65 43.58 -1.82
C ARG A 679 15.41 44.82 -2.33
N TYR A 680 14.80 45.57 -3.25
CA TYR A 680 15.42 46.77 -3.82
C TYR A 680 15.75 47.82 -2.75
N ASP A 681 16.73 48.65 -3.02
CA ASP A 681 17.12 49.73 -2.12
C ASP A 681 16.04 50.82 -2.07
N ASN A 682 15.25 50.79 -0.99
CA ASN A 682 14.17 51.70 -0.74
C ASN A 682 14.42 52.50 0.56
N PRO A 683 14.49 53.84 0.51
CA PRO A 683 14.59 54.66 1.71
C PRO A 683 13.45 54.43 2.72
N GLY A 684 12.28 53.96 2.24
CA GLY A 684 11.13 53.63 3.08
C GLY A 684 11.26 52.35 3.92
N ASP A 685 12.29 51.52 3.70
CA ASP A 685 12.48 50.25 4.43
C ASP A 685 13.10 50.45 5.83
N GLY A 686 13.35 51.69 6.26
CA GLY A 686 13.76 52.03 7.63
C GLY A 686 15.08 51.37 8.05
N GLU A 687 15.07 50.64 9.17
CA GLU A 687 16.23 49.90 9.67
C GLU A 687 16.65 48.75 8.75
N SER A 688 15.76 48.30 7.86
CA SER A 688 16.01 47.23 6.87
C SER A 688 16.45 47.78 5.50
N ARG A 689 16.91 49.02 5.40
CA ARG A 689 17.48 49.58 4.16
C ARG A 689 18.70 48.79 3.67
N TRP A 690 19.03 48.91 2.38
CA TRP A 690 20.14 48.16 1.77
C TRP A 690 21.46 48.33 2.50
N ASP A 691 21.81 49.57 2.89
CA ASP A 691 23.05 49.86 3.60
C ASP A 691 23.23 49.07 4.90
N ALA A 692 22.13 48.70 5.56
CA ALA A 692 22.15 47.90 6.79
C ALA A 692 22.18 46.38 6.53
N ARG A 693 21.77 45.93 5.34
CA ARG A 693 21.63 44.50 4.99
C ARG A 693 22.70 43.96 4.07
N LYS A 694 23.39 44.82 3.30
CA LYS A 694 24.32 44.41 2.23
C LYS A 694 25.40 43.45 2.71
N GLU A 695 25.96 43.68 3.90
CA GLU A 695 26.99 42.81 4.49
C GLU A 695 26.40 41.44 4.90
N LEU A 696 25.19 41.41 5.45
CA LEU A 696 24.48 40.18 5.83
C LEU A 696 24.10 39.34 4.59
N VAL A 697 23.66 40.00 3.53
CA VAL A 697 23.34 39.33 2.25
C VAL A 697 24.59 38.66 1.68
N VAL A 698 25.72 39.36 1.68
CA VAL A 698 27.01 38.82 1.25
C VAL A 698 27.44 37.66 2.15
N GLU A 699 27.32 37.78 3.48
CA GLU A 699 27.65 36.73 4.42
C GLU A 699 26.84 35.45 4.19
N VAL A 700 25.53 35.57 3.97
CA VAL A 700 24.67 34.42 3.64
C VAL A 700 25.14 33.75 2.35
N LEU A 701 25.37 34.52 1.28
CA LEU A 701 25.81 33.98 0.00
C LEU A 701 27.18 33.30 0.08
N ASP A 702 28.14 33.91 0.79
CA ASP A 702 29.47 33.33 1.01
C ASP A 702 29.42 32.08 1.89
N SER A 703 28.52 32.02 2.88
CA SER A 703 28.36 30.85 3.75
C SER A 703 27.81 29.63 2.99
N ILE A 704 26.92 29.85 2.03
CA ILE A 704 26.34 28.80 1.19
C ILE A 704 27.34 28.38 0.09
N ALA A 705 28.09 29.36 -0.42
CA ALA A 705 29.03 29.24 -1.54
C ALA A 705 28.42 28.48 -2.74
N PRO A 706 27.35 29.01 -3.36
CA PRO A 706 26.66 28.33 -4.45
C PRO A 706 27.41 28.42 -5.80
N ASP A 707 27.22 27.50 -6.73
CA ASP A 707 27.77 27.63 -8.08
C ASP A 707 27.14 28.80 -8.84
N PHE A 708 25.83 28.96 -8.64
CA PHE A 708 24.99 29.98 -9.24
C PHE A 708 24.04 30.57 -8.20
N PHE A 709 23.71 31.86 -8.34
CA PHE A 709 22.56 32.41 -7.63
C PHE A 709 21.84 33.46 -8.47
N GLY A 710 20.52 33.39 -8.45
CA GLY A 710 19.63 34.40 -9.04
C GLY A 710 19.18 35.38 -7.97
N MET A 711 19.26 36.67 -8.25
CA MET A 711 18.66 37.70 -7.39
C MET A 711 17.42 38.32 -8.04
N GLN A 712 16.51 38.85 -7.22
CA GLN A 712 15.36 39.63 -7.67
C GLN A 712 15.33 40.96 -6.92
N GLU A 713 14.66 41.95 -7.51
CA GLU A 713 14.59 43.35 -7.03
C GLU A 713 15.94 44.08 -6.95
N ALA A 714 17.02 43.54 -7.52
CA ALA A 714 18.34 44.14 -7.36
C ALA A 714 18.51 45.38 -8.25
N LEU A 715 18.84 46.53 -7.67
CA LEU A 715 19.30 47.69 -8.43
C LEU A 715 20.77 47.53 -8.83
N ARG A 716 21.21 48.26 -9.86
CA ARG A 716 22.58 48.16 -10.38
C ARG A 716 23.67 48.36 -9.32
N HIS A 717 23.49 49.29 -8.38
CA HIS A 717 24.46 49.46 -7.28
C HIS A 717 24.44 48.28 -6.31
N GLN A 718 23.29 47.69 -6.02
CA GLN A 718 23.18 46.50 -5.17
C GLN A 718 23.87 45.28 -5.82
N CYS A 719 23.74 45.09 -7.14
CA CYS A 719 24.50 44.08 -7.88
C CYS A 719 26.02 44.29 -7.74
N LYS A 720 26.48 45.54 -7.85
CA LYS A 720 27.91 45.89 -7.68
C LYS A 720 28.39 45.67 -6.25
N ASP A 721 27.57 45.96 -5.25
CA ASP A 721 27.89 45.74 -3.85
C ASP A 721 28.04 44.24 -3.55
N VAL A 722 27.10 43.41 -4.03
CA VAL A 722 27.18 41.94 -3.88
C VAL A 722 28.39 41.37 -4.65
N GLU A 723 28.68 41.85 -5.86
CA GLU A 723 29.86 41.41 -6.61
C GLU A 723 31.17 41.78 -5.90
N ARG A 724 31.23 42.96 -5.26
CA ARG A 724 32.41 43.39 -4.50
C ARG A 724 32.57 42.62 -3.19
N GLY A 725 31.46 42.31 -2.54
CA GLY A 725 31.44 41.60 -1.25
C GLY A 725 31.73 40.11 -1.38
N THR A 726 31.16 39.46 -2.39
CA THR A 726 31.33 38.01 -2.59
C THR A 726 32.66 37.67 -3.30
N ARG A 727 33.36 36.64 -2.81
CA ARG A 727 34.69 36.31 -3.34
C ARG A 727 34.62 35.31 -4.49
N GLY A 728 34.64 35.81 -5.72
CA GLY A 728 34.83 34.97 -6.92
C GLY A 728 33.68 35.01 -7.91
N TYR A 729 32.58 35.67 -7.58
CA TYR A 729 31.44 35.74 -8.47
C TYR A 729 31.56 36.83 -9.53
N ARG A 730 30.86 36.59 -10.63
CA ARG A 730 30.54 37.53 -11.70
C ARG A 730 29.06 37.37 -12.01
N TRP A 731 28.46 38.36 -12.65
CA TRP A 731 27.05 38.32 -12.98
C TRP A 731 26.76 38.75 -14.41
N ILE A 732 25.61 38.31 -14.90
CA ILE A 732 25.00 38.69 -16.18
C ILE A 732 23.57 39.19 -15.92
N GLY A 733 23.06 40.01 -16.83
CA GLY A 733 21.71 40.59 -16.76
C GLY A 733 21.72 42.09 -16.98
N VAL A 734 20.55 42.63 -17.30
CA VAL A 734 20.32 44.06 -17.56
C VAL A 734 19.14 44.57 -16.74
N GLY A 735 19.02 45.89 -16.65
CA GLY A 735 17.90 46.56 -16.00
C GLY A 735 16.61 46.39 -16.80
N ARG A 736 15.48 46.16 -16.12
CA ARG A 736 14.20 45.88 -16.78
C ARG A 736 13.58 47.09 -17.47
N ASP A 737 13.99 48.32 -17.14
CA ASP A 737 13.32 49.53 -17.65
C ASP A 737 13.84 49.92 -19.04
N ASP A 738 15.14 49.74 -19.30
CA ASP A 738 15.82 50.18 -20.53
C ASP A 738 16.58 49.07 -21.26
N GLY A 739 16.74 47.89 -20.65
CA GLY A 739 17.58 46.82 -21.18
C GLY A 739 19.07 47.08 -21.00
N GLU A 740 19.46 48.04 -20.16
CA GLU A 740 20.82 48.40 -19.84
C GLU A 740 21.00 48.51 -18.31
N ASP A 741 20.85 49.71 -17.76
CA ASP A 741 21.28 50.07 -16.41
C ASP A 741 20.13 50.53 -15.50
N ALA A 742 18.95 50.80 -16.06
CA ALA A 742 17.81 51.36 -15.34
C ALA A 742 16.82 50.28 -14.85
N GLY A 743 16.28 50.52 -13.65
CA GLY A 743 15.30 49.63 -13.02
C GLY A 743 15.92 48.46 -12.26
N GLU A 744 15.04 47.58 -11.81
CA GLU A 744 15.42 46.33 -11.13
C GLU A 744 15.96 45.31 -12.13
N PHE A 745 16.91 44.50 -11.67
CA PHE A 745 17.53 43.41 -12.41
C PHE A 745 16.97 42.07 -11.93
N SER A 746 17.03 41.06 -12.79
CA SER A 746 16.98 39.64 -12.41
C SER A 746 18.31 38.98 -12.77
N PRO A 747 19.43 39.33 -12.11
CA PRO A 747 20.76 38.91 -12.55
C PRO A 747 21.01 37.45 -12.21
N ILE A 748 21.92 36.82 -12.95
CA ILE A 748 22.50 35.51 -12.59
C ILE A 748 23.95 35.72 -12.21
N PHE A 749 24.28 35.44 -10.95
CA PHE A 749 25.65 35.37 -10.47
C PHE A 749 26.18 33.94 -10.63
N TYR A 750 27.46 33.81 -10.95
CA TYR A 750 28.13 32.53 -11.15
C TYR A 750 29.57 32.58 -10.60
N GLU A 751 30.03 31.46 -10.03
CA GLU A 751 31.41 31.35 -9.53
C GLU A 751 32.39 31.26 -10.71
N ARG A 752 33.12 32.35 -10.96
CA ARG A 752 33.92 32.51 -12.19
C ARG A 752 35.07 31.53 -12.28
N LYS A 753 35.51 30.91 -11.18
CA LYS A 753 36.55 29.87 -11.20
C LYS A 753 36.04 28.53 -11.70
N LEU A 754 34.75 28.27 -11.52
CA LEU A 754 34.11 27.01 -11.89
C LEU A 754 33.45 27.08 -13.27
N TRP A 755 32.84 28.23 -13.59
CA TRP A 755 31.98 28.37 -14.76
C TRP A 755 32.48 29.43 -15.74
N LYS A 756 32.31 29.14 -17.02
CA LYS A 756 32.54 30.06 -18.13
C LYS A 756 31.19 30.35 -18.79
N VAL A 757 30.80 31.62 -18.89
CA VAL A 757 29.65 32.03 -19.72
C VAL A 757 30.04 31.87 -21.18
N LEU A 758 29.24 31.13 -21.93
CA LEU A 758 29.40 30.97 -23.38
C LEU A 758 28.47 31.88 -24.16
N ASP A 759 27.26 32.07 -23.64
CA ASP A 759 26.24 32.91 -24.23
C ASP A 759 25.28 33.36 -23.13
N TRP A 760 24.63 34.51 -23.28
CA TRP A 760 23.64 34.99 -22.34
C TRP A 760 22.74 36.05 -22.96
N GLY A 761 21.57 36.24 -22.39
CA GLY A 761 20.66 37.31 -22.80
C GLY A 761 19.58 37.57 -21.78
N THR A 762 18.75 38.56 -22.08
CA THR A 762 17.56 38.91 -21.30
C THR A 762 16.39 39.10 -22.25
N PHE A 763 15.20 38.66 -21.84
CA PHE A 763 13.95 38.92 -22.56
C PHE A 763 12.86 39.38 -21.59
N TRP A 764 11.93 40.18 -22.09
CA TRP A 764 10.79 40.69 -21.34
C TRP A 764 9.61 39.73 -21.36
N LEU A 765 8.89 39.68 -20.26
CA LEU A 765 7.69 38.88 -20.08
C LEU A 765 6.48 39.64 -20.64
N SER A 766 6.40 39.70 -21.97
CA SER A 766 5.36 40.40 -22.72
C SER A 766 5.15 39.76 -24.10
N ASP A 767 4.22 40.32 -24.89
CA ASP A 767 4.04 39.94 -26.30
C ASP A 767 5.23 40.36 -27.19
N THR A 768 6.10 41.25 -26.71
CA THR A 768 7.30 41.75 -27.41
C THR A 768 8.56 41.48 -26.58
N PRO A 769 8.96 40.21 -26.42
CA PRO A 769 9.99 39.80 -25.46
C PRO A 769 11.39 40.34 -25.75
N ASP A 770 11.65 40.83 -26.95
CA ASP A 770 12.98 41.28 -27.37
C ASP A 770 13.23 42.79 -27.11
N VAL A 771 12.24 43.52 -26.57
CA VAL A 771 12.34 44.95 -26.22
C VAL A 771 11.70 45.26 -24.86
N PRO A 772 12.17 46.31 -24.14
CA PRO A 772 11.55 46.75 -22.89
C PRO A 772 10.06 47.02 -23.04
N SER A 773 9.25 46.26 -22.31
CA SER A 773 7.79 46.30 -22.44
C SER A 773 7.07 45.69 -21.24
N VAL A 774 5.87 46.23 -20.96
CA VAL A 774 4.91 45.68 -20.00
C VAL A 774 4.05 44.63 -20.70
N GLY A 775 3.92 43.45 -20.10
CA GLY A 775 3.12 42.34 -20.66
C GLY A 775 1.71 42.26 -20.09
N TRP A 776 0.72 42.12 -20.95
CA TRP A 776 -0.67 41.81 -20.58
C TRP A 776 -1.24 42.75 -19.50
N ASP A 777 -1.66 42.20 -18.36
CA ASP A 777 -2.19 42.93 -17.20
C ASP A 777 -1.14 43.19 -16.10
N ALA A 778 0.16 43.09 -16.42
CA ALA A 778 1.25 43.40 -15.47
C ALA A 778 1.28 44.89 -15.13
N ALA A 779 1.69 45.20 -13.90
CA ALA A 779 1.84 46.59 -13.45
C ALA A 779 3.18 47.22 -13.86
N LEU A 780 4.20 46.40 -14.13
CA LEU A 780 5.58 46.82 -14.41
C LEU A 780 6.18 45.91 -15.48
N GLU A 781 7.25 46.38 -16.14
CA GLU A 781 8.12 45.57 -16.97
C GLU A 781 8.69 44.41 -16.13
N ARG A 782 8.70 43.19 -16.68
CA ARG A 782 9.27 42.00 -16.02
C ARG A 782 10.17 41.28 -16.99
N ILE A 783 11.25 40.69 -16.49
CA ILE A 783 12.31 40.11 -17.32
C ILE A 783 12.71 38.70 -16.88
N VAL A 784 13.34 37.99 -17.80
CA VAL A 784 14.10 36.76 -17.56
C VAL A 784 15.51 36.98 -18.07
N THR A 785 16.51 36.82 -17.22
CA THR A 785 17.91 36.70 -17.66
C THR A 785 18.23 35.23 -17.81
N TRP A 786 18.97 34.86 -18.85
CA TRP A 786 19.45 33.49 -19.05
C TRP A 786 20.93 33.48 -19.42
N GLY A 787 21.62 32.39 -19.09
CA GLY A 787 23.00 32.16 -19.51
C GLY A 787 23.26 30.70 -19.83
N LYS A 788 24.05 30.47 -20.87
CA LYS A 788 24.66 29.18 -21.23
C LYS A 788 26.04 29.11 -20.59
N PHE A 789 26.23 28.17 -19.68
CA PHE A 789 27.46 28.02 -18.91
C PHE A 789 28.17 26.71 -19.24
N GLU A 790 29.49 26.77 -19.33
CA GLU A 790 30.37 25.62 -19.43
C GLU A 790 31.14 25.43 -18.11
N GLU A 791 31.07 24.24 -17.53
CA GLU A 791 31.88 23.88 -16.37
C GLU A 791 33.34 23.74 -16.81
N LYS A 792 34.23 24.64 -16.35
CA LYS A 792 35.64 24.70 -16.77
C LYS A 792 36.40 23.40 -16.56
N LYS A 793 36.01 22.61 -15.55
CA LYS A 793 36.65 21.31 -15.24
C LYS A 793 36.22 20.21 -16.20
N SER A 794 34.95 20.19 -16.63
CA SER A 794 34.37 19.02 -17.30
C SER A 794 33.84 19.27 -18.70
N GLY A 795 33.77 20.54 -19.14
CA GLY A 795 33.20 20.94 -20.43
C GLY A 795 31.68 20.77 -20.52
N LYS A 796 31.00 20.38 -19.43
CA LYS A 796 29.54 20.22 -19.43
C LYS A 796 28.83 21.56 -19.58
N ILE A 797 27.75 21.55 -20.35
CA ILE A 797 26.89 22.70 -20.58
C ILE A 797 25.66 22.62 -19.67
N ILE A 798 25.32 23.73 -19.02
CA ILE A 798 24.06 23.95 -18.32
C ILE A 798 23.50 25.32 -18.70
N PHE A 799 22.18 25.43 -18.79
CA PHE A 799 21.50 26.71 -18.93
C PHE A 799 20.90 27.15 -17.59
N VAL A 800 21.09 28.41 -17.22
CA VAL A 800 20.51 28.98 -15.99
C VAL A 800 19.63 30.14 -16.39
N PHE A 801 18.41 30.17 -15.85
CA PHE A 801 17.41 31.21 -16.05
C PHE A 801 17.04 31.81 -14.69
N ASN A 802 16.83 33.13 -14.64
CA ASN A 802 16.38 33.82 -13.44
C ASN A 802 15.33 34.88 -13.77
N THR A 803 14.27 34.97 -12.97
CA THR A 803 13.13 35.85 -13.23
C THR A 803 12.49 36.43 -11.97
N HIS A 804 11.62 37.43 -12.17
CA HIS A 804 10.73 37.98 -11.16
C HIS A 804 9.37 38.25 -11.82
N PHE A 805 8.31 37.55 -11.40
CA PHE A 805 6.96 37.69 -11.95
C PHE A 805 6.24 38.91 -11.40
N ASP A 806 5.20 39.35 -12.10
CA ASP A 806 4.38 40.46 -11.63
C ASP A 806 3.48 40.07 -10.45
N HIS A 807 3.39 40.95 -9.46
CA HIS A 807 2.58 40.76 -8.25
C HIS A 807 1.10 41.11 -8.45
N ARG A 808 0.72 41.87 -9.50
CA ARG A 808 -0.66 42.28 -9.77
C ARG A 808 -1.32 41.45 -10.86
N GLY A 809 -0.68 41.36 -12.03
CA GLY A 809 -1.25 40.77 -13.24
C GLY A 809 -1.40 39.26 -13.16
N VAL A 810 -2.64 38.77 -13.09
CA VAL A 810 -2.92 37.33 -13.04
C VAL A 810 -2.68 36.69 -14.40
N GLN A 811 -3.15 37.34 -15.47
CA GLN A 811 -2.97 36.84 -16.83
C GLN A 811 -1.50 36.92 -17.24
N ALA A 812 -0.81 37.99 -16.85
CA ALA A 812 0.61 38.18 -17.09
C ALA A 812 1.43 37.05 -16.50
N ARG A 813 1.14 36.58 -15.29
CA ARG A 813 1.84 35.43 -14.68
C ARG A 813 1.60 34.13 -15.46
N ILE A 814 0.36 33.83 -15.84
CA ILE A 814 0.03 32.62 -16.62
C ILE A 814 0.69 32.66 -18.00
N HIS A 815 0.65 33.80 -18.69
CA HIS A 815 1.29 33.95 -19.99
C HIS A 815 2.81 33.94 -19.89
N SER A 816 3.38 34.51 -18.81
CA SER A 816 4.81 34.43 -18.50
C SER A 816 5.27 33.00 -18.33
N ALA A 817 4.53 32.18 -17.57
CA ALA A 817 4.80 30.75 -17.42
C ALA A 817 4.87 30.04 -18.79
N LYS A 818 3.87 30.26 -19.65
CA LYS A 818 3.84 29.68 -21.02
C LYS A 818 4.97 30.19 -21.90
N LEU A 819 5.31 31.47 -21.81
CA LEU A 819 6.40 32.09 -22.57
C LEU A 819 7.76 31.52 -22.14
N ILE A 820 8.00 31.40 -20.83
CA ILE A 820 9.23 30.83 -20.29
C ILE A 820 9.43 29.39 -20.73
N SER A 821 8.41 28.52 -20.65
CA SER A 821 8.54 27.13 -21.10
C SER A 821 8.94 27.06 -22.58
N ARG A 822 8.34 27.89 -23.44
CA ARG A 822 8.73 27.97 -24.87
C ARG A 822 10.16 28.48 -25.05
N LYS A 823 10.53 29.58 -24.39
CA LYS A 823 11.88 30.16 -24.48
C LYS A 823 12.96 29.21 -23.93
N ILE A 824 12.69 28.46 -22.86
CA ILE A 824 13.62 27.43 -22.38
C ILE A 824 13.82 26.37 -23.45
N LYS A 825 12.76 25.89 -24.09
CA LYS A 825 12.88 24.93 -25.19
C LYS A 825 13.70 25.48 -26.35
N ASP A 826 13.42 26.72 -26.78
CA ASP A 826 14.11 27.37 -27.89
C ASP A 826 15.60 27.61 -27.61
N ILE A 827 15.93 28.02 -26.37
CA ILE A 827 17.28 28.43 -25.97
C ILE A 827 18.12 27.24 -25.52
N ALA A 828 17.57 26.38 -24.65
CA ALA A 828 18.30 25.27 -24.04
C ALA A 828 18.11 23.95 -24.80
N GLY A 829 17.07 23.79 -25.61
CA GLY A 829 16.79 22.55 -26.34
C GLY A 829 16.64 21.36 -25.39
N ASN A 830 17.59 20.41 -25.48
CA ASN A 830 17.66 19.22 -24.61
C ASN A 830 18.81 19.29 -23.58
N TYR A 831 19.46 20.45 -23.43
CA TYR A 831 20.47 20.63 -22.39
C TYR A 831 19.82 20.76 -21.00
N PRO A 832 20.50 20.32 -19.92
CA PRO A 832 20.02 20.55 -18.56
C PRO A 832 19.84 22.04 -18.28
N PHE A 833 18.78 22.40 -17.56
CA PHE A 833 18.56 23.77 -17.13
C PHE A 833 18.16 23.89 -15.66
N LEU A 834 18.41 25.08 -15.12
CA LEU A 834 17.88 25.56 -13.84
C LEU A 834 17.10 26.85 -14.10
N LEU A 835 15.92 26.97 -13.49
CA LEU A 835 15.11 28.19 -13.51
C LEU A 835 14.86 28.63 -12.06
N SER A 836 15.37 29.79 -11.67
CA SER A 836 15.09 30.41 -10.38
C SER A 836 14.22 31.64 -10.51
N GLY A 837 13.58 32.05 -9.42
CA GLY A 837 12.91 33.33 -9.38
C GLY A 837 11.98 33.51 -8.21
N ASP A 838 11.50 34.75 -8.10
CA ASP A 838 10.30 35.11 -7.35
C ASP A 838 9.11 35.07 -8.33
N PHE A 839 8.20 34.13 -8.12
CA PHE A 839 7.06 33.90 -9.02
C PHE A 839 5.78 34.60 -8.54
N ASN A 840 5.80 35.24 -7.37
CA ASN A 840 4.64 35.91 -6.76
C ASN A 840 3.36 35.04 -6.68
N VAL A 841 3.51 33.71 -6.62
CA VAL A 841 2.40 32.75 -6.51
C VAL A 841 2.74 31.60 -5.59
N ASN A 842 1.73 31.06 -4.91
CA ASN A 842 1.87 29.88 -4.06
C ASN A 842 1.76 28.56 -4.86
N PRO A 843 2.20 27.42 -4.28
CA PRO A 843 2.04 26.11 -4.90
C PRO A 843 0.58 25.81 -5.21
N GLY A 844 0.31 25.11 -6.32
CA GLY A 844 -1.04 24.75 -6.75
C GLY A 844 -1.83 25.88 -7.43
N SER A 845 -1.29 27.10 -7.51
CA SER A 845 -1.87 28.15 -8.36
C SER A 845 -1.85 27.75 -9.85
N GLU A 846 -2.75 28.33 -10.65
CA GLU A 846 -2.80 28.07 -12.09
C GLU A 846 -1.47 28.37 -12.79
N THR A 847 -0.79 29.46 -12.40
CA THR A 847 0.55 29.79 -12.89
C THR A 847 1.58 28.70 -12.56
N TYR A 848 1.59 28.22 -11.31
CA TYR A 848 2.49 27.15 -10.87
C TYR A 848 2.23 25.84 -11.63
N LEU A 849 0.96 25.46 -11.78
CA LEU A 849 0.56 24.26 -12.51
C LEU A 849 0.87 24.38 -14.01
N THR A 850 0.75 25.57 -14.59
CA THR A 850 1.11 25.82 -15.99
C THR A 850 2.58 25.54 -16.27
N LEU A 851 3.47 25.84 -15.30
CA LEU A 851 4.90 25.50 -15.39
C LEU A 851 5.17 24.02 -15.12
N THR A 852 4.53 23.43 -14.12
CA THR A 852 4.94 22.13 -13.55
C THR A 852 4.19 20.91 -14.09
N GLN A 853 3.05 21.09 -14.76
CA GLN A 853 2.35 19.98 -15.40
C GLN A 853 3.09 19.50 -16.65
N PRO A 854 3.08 18.19 -16.94
CA PRO A 854 3.70 17.66 -18.16
C PRO A 854 3.12 18.32 -19.41
N GLN A 855 3.98 18.93 -20.23
CA GLN A 855 3.62 19.43 -21.54
C GLN A 855 4.26 18.55 -22.64
N PRO A 856 3.66 18.47 -23.85
CA PRO A 856 4.18 17.61 -24.92
C PRO A 856 5.65 17.85 -25.28
N GLU A 857 6.15 19.07 -25.08
CA GLU A 857 7.45 19.56 -25.54
C GLU A 857 8.57 19.40 -24.49
N MET A 858 8.22 19.47 -23.20
CA MET A 858 9.12 19.37 -22.05
C MET A 858 8.34 19.27 -20.72
N THR A 859 8.96 18.69 -19.70
CA THR A 859 8.47 18.75 -18.31
C THR A 859 9.41 19.64 -17.50
N ILE A 860 8.86 20.44 -16.58
CA ILE A 860 9.64 21.28 -15.65
C ILE A 860 9.29 20.83 -14.24
N TYR A 861 10.30 20.51 -13.44
CA TYR A 861 10.09 19.96 -12.11
C TYR A 861 10.45 20.97 -11.01
N ASP A 862 9.66 20.99 -9.94
CA ASP A 862 9.97 21.70 -8.70
C ASP A 862 11.02 20.93 -7.91
N THR A 863 12.19 21.55 -7.68
CA THR A 863 13.30 20.90 -6.99
C THR A 863 12.97 20.55 -5.53
N LYS A 864 12.05 21.27 -4.88
CA LYS A 864 11.60 20.99 -3.52
C LYS A 864 10.77 19.70 -3.46
N ILE A 865 9.99 19.41 -4.52
CA ILE A 865 9.19 18.20 -4.65
C ILE A 865 10.06 17.01 -5.07
N LEU A 866 11.02 17.23 -5.98
CA LEU A 866 11.95 16.18 -6.43
C LEU A 866 13.03 15.80 -5.40
N SER A 867 13.20 16.58 -4.33
CA SER A 867 14.32 16.39 -3.41
C SER A 867 14.31 15.01 -2.75
N ALA A 868 15.39 14.26 -2.92
CA ALA A 868 15.60 12.97 -2.23
C ALA A 868 15.81 13.11 -0.71
N LYS A 869 16.06 14.33 -0.23
CA LYS A 869 16.15 14.65 1.20
C LYS A 869 15.03 15.60 1.58
N SER A 870 14.45 15.42 2.76
CA SER A 870 13.47 16.36 3.30
C SER A 870 14.06 17.78 3.33
N PRO A 871 13.40 18.78 2.70
CA PRO A 871 13.86 20.16 2.73
C PRO A 871 13.96 20.67 4.18
N SER A 872 15.05 21.38 4.51
CA SER A 872 15.25 22.01 5.81
C SER A 872 14.92 23.51 5.75
N GLY A 873 14.37 24.06 6.83
CA GLY A 873 14.03 25.49 6.94
C GLY A 873 12.51 25.75 6.97
N PRO A 874 12.09 27.02 6.94
CA PRO A 874 10.67 27.38 6.97
C PRO A 874 9.92 26.91 5.71
N GLN A 875 8.60 26.73 5.83
CA GLN A 875 7.76 26.31 4.72
C GLN A 875 7.63 27.39 3.64
N GLY A 876 7.47 28.65 4.06
CA GLY A 876 7.38 29.83 3.19
C GLY A 876 8.74 30.49 2.93
N THR A 877 8.80 31.31 1.89
CA THR A 877 10.00 32.04 1.43
C THR A 877 9.89 33.55 1.67
N PHE A 878 8.68 34.07 1.93
CA PHE A 878 8.43 35.48 2.20
C PHE A 878 8.27 35.79 3.70
N SER A 879 9.02 36.78 4.22
CA SER A 879 8.99 37.16 5.64
C SER A 879 8.44 38.56 5.93
N GLY A 880 8.35 39.44 4.93
CA GLY A 880 7.95 40.85 5.16
C GLY A 880 8.84 41.61 6.16
N PHE A 881 10.12 41.25 6.27
CA PHE A 881 11.07 41.71 7.29
C PHE A 881 10.73 41.34 8.74
N LEU A 882 9.80 40.41 8.96
CA LEU A 882 9.52 39.89 10.30
C LEU A 882 10.59 38.88 10.73
N VAL A 883 11.05 39.00 11.98
CA VAL A 883 11.91 37.99 12.64
C VAL A 883 11.07 37.31 13.72
N SER A 884 10.51 36.15 13.40
CA SER A 884 9.58 35.42 14.28
C SER A 884 9.66 33.91 14.04
N GLU A 885 9.29 33.11 15.03
CA GLU A 885 9.07 31.66 14.86
C GLU A 885 7.83 31.35 13.99
N ASN A 886 6.93 32.32 13.83
CA ASN A 886 5.69 32.20 13.05
C ASN A 886 5.74 33.04 11.77
N LEU A 887 6.68 32.73 10.87
CA LEU A 887 6.76 33.38 9.57
C LEU A 887 5.55 33.03 8.68
N PRO A 888 5.18 33.92 7.72
CA PRO A 888 4.23 33.59 6.67
C PRO A 888 4.60 32.28 5.96
N ARG A 889 3.58 31.52 5.55
CA ARG A 889 3.76 30.23 4.87
C ARG A 889 3.79 30.35 3.35
N ASP A 890 3.73 31.58 2.83
CA ASP A 890 3.77 31.84 1.40
C ASP A 890 5.10 31.39 0.81
N GLN A 891 5.05 30.42 -0.10
CA GLN A 891 6.19 29.95 -0.88
C GLN A 891 6.03 30.54 -2.28
N ILE A 892 6.67 31.69 -2.51
CA ILE A 892 6.60 32.41 -3.79
C ILE A 892 7.89 32.34 -4.58
N ASP A 893 8.98 31.91 -3.94
CA ASP A 893 10.29 31.73 -4.57
C ASP A 893 10.53 30.25 -4.86
N TYR A 894 11.01 29.97 -6.07
CA TYR A 894 11.21 28.60 -6.54
C TYR A 894 12.53 28.42 -7.26
N ILE A 895 13.00 27.17 -7.25
CA ILE A 895 14.02 26.67 -8.16
C ILE A 895 13.41 25.46 -8.87
N PHE A 896 13.35 25.53 -10.19
CA PHE A 896 12.90 24.47 -11.08
C PHE A 896 14.06 23.90 -11.90
N CYS A 897 13.91 22.66 -12.38
CA CYS A 897 14.87 22.01 -13.27
C CYS A 897 14.20 21.22 -14.40
N SER A 898 15.01 20.81 -15.39
CA SER A 898 14.63 19.95 -16.52
C SER A 898 14.18 18.55 -16.13
#